data_AF-A0A938GG46-F1
#
_entry.id   AF-A0A938GG46-F1
#
_cell.length_a   1.000
_cell.length_b   1.000
_cell.length_c   1.000
_cell.angle_alpha   90.00
_cell.angle_beta   90.00
_cell.angle_gamma   90.00
#
_symmetry.space_group_name_H-M   'P 1'
#
loop_
_entity.id
_entity.type
_entity.pdbx_description
1 polymer ?
#
loop_
_entity_poly.entity_id
_entity_poly.type
_entity_poly.pdbx_seq_one_letter_code
_entity_poly.pdbx_strand_id
1 'polypeptide(L)'
;MRRAALPLAWLGGVSLFLSANAAIITVTTTNNISPGAGETSLAQALARVADGDDIRFNIPGAGPHYIATPPEGYPQIKKSHLTIDGYSQPGSAPNTNPILAPNNARIRIFLDSRNGGRTVLDYDGYGTSESAILGVVGGANFTVRGVGFLGRLVPETSDADPAIYCVSFAVKATDGRVSGCWMGVDADGKTVAGANAGVTGFRFREGADAFLSDNIVVGVPARSTNAPAGFNVIVGMKIPVIVEGANLRVAGNFIGVLPNGTNDYSLTLAGLPNEGGIQVGRHGGGTLIGTDGDGVNDENERNIFGGVIPRTIANYSATGYNHVIEFYGGGPRTNVVMAGNYFGVGIDGQTRFTNGVPLVSGQTATTRIGSDFDGKSDAVEGNVIFNNYPSSLFTPEVLVRDFLDGLGQDAIVSLRGNKLVNNFVPPVSPLRSSGAFITNYYAKALLDPGQGIAPVLSTNSAANRLIGTVPVADTNLFPATIVDVYLPDQEGLASRVPELPGGFIQGAAYLGSFVEGSGADLNPKPGEFEFDITKLNLAVGIGVTVTANFSQESAGTPNAPTLTTLFSEVVQLGKPVQVAPPTAPRLVLARDGNNLTISWEGTGFTLQSAGVVTGPWTKETTTANSFKTPLAPGTKFYRLTNQ
;
A
#
# COMPACT_ATOMS: atom_id res chain seq x y z
N MET A 1 30.44 71.85 -27.36
CA MET A 1 29.26 72.55 -26.81
C MET A 1 28.25 71.50 -26.35
N ARG A 2 28.28 71.10 -25.08
CA ARG A 2 27.24 71.41 -24.08
C ARG A 2 25.80 71.38 -24.63
N ARG A 3 25.08 70.30 -24.33
CA ARG A 3 23.68 70.38 -23.87
C ARG A 3 23.58 69.56 -22.59
N ALA A 4 23.23 70.25 -21.51
CA ALA A 4 22.94 69.69 -20.21
C ALA A 4 21.50 69.18 -20.19
N ALA A 5 21.30 68.02 -19.57
CA ALA A 5 20.01 67.58 -19.04
C ALA A 5 20.29 67.04 -17.62
N LEU A 6 19.53 67.55 -16.65
CA LEU A 6 19.67 67.24 -15.22
C LEU A 6 19.35 65.76 -14.93
N PRO A 7 20.00 65.11 -13.96
CA PRO A 7 19.50 63.88 -13.38
C PRO A 7 18.48 64.18 -12.27
N LEU A 8 17.32 63.56 -12.39
CA LEU A 8 16.25 63.53 -11.40
C LEU A 8 16.67 62.59 -10.25
N ALA A 9 16.75 63.11 -9.02
CA ALA A 9 17.07 62.33 -7.84
C ALA A 9 15.88 61.41 -7.48
N TRP A 10 16.09 60.10 -7.55
CA TRP A 10 15.21 59.10 -6.95
C TRP A 10 15.53 59.02 -5.45
N LEU A 11 14.65 59.53 -4.59
CA LEU A 11 14.62 59.16 -3.18
C LEU A 11 14.06 57.73 -3.09
N GLY A 12 14.93 56.78 -2.76
CA GLY A 12 14.51 55.44 -2.33
C GLY A 12 13.82 55.53 -0.98
N GLY A 13 12.50 55.37 -0.97
CA GLY A 13 11.74 55.12 0.25
C GLY A 13 12.01 53.71 0.73
N VAL A 14 12.74 53.57 1.84
CA VAL A 14 12.79 52.32 2.61
C VAL A 14 11.44 52.14 3.28
N SER A 15 10.57 51.34 2.68
CA SER A 15 9.35 50.86 3.33
C SER A 15 9.76 49.86 4.42
N LEU A 16 9.81 50.35 5.67
CA LEU A 16 9.82 49.51 6.86
C LEU A 16 8.50 48.72 6.91
N PHE A 17 8.52 47.47 6.46
CA PHE A 17 7.45 46.52 6.76
C PHE A 17 7.52 46.21 8.27
N LEU A 18 6.68 46.88 9.05
CA LEU A 18 6.33 46.42 10.40
C LEU A 18 5.60 45.08 10.21
N SER A 19 6.26 43.95 10.50
CA SER A 19 5.53 42.68 10.58
C SER A 19 4.60 42.77 11.79
N ALA A 20 3.30 42.79 11.57
CA ALA A 20 2.34 42.59 12.64
C ALA A 20 2.65 41.24 13.29
N ASN A 21 2.75 41.19 14.62
CA ASN A 21 2.90 39.92 15.32
C ASN A 21 1.64 39.09 15.12
N ALA A 22 1.79 37.80 14.80
CA ALA A 22 0.72 36.82 14.75
C ALA A 22 -0.15 36.90 16.01
N ALA A 23 -1.47 37.03 15.84
CA ALA A 23 -2.40 37.11 16.94
C ALA A 23 -2.83 35.70 17.41
N ILE A 24 -3.17 35.58 18.69
CA ILE A 24 -3.84 34.40 19.25
C ILE A 24 -5.30 34.74 19.47
N ILE A 25 -6.20 34.05 18.77
CA ILE A 25 -7.65 34.15 18.98
C ILE A 25 -8.11 32.92 19.77
N THR A 26 -8.62 33.15 20.98
CA THR A 26 -9.03 32.06 21.88
C THR A 26 -10.54 31.83 21.81
N VAL A 27 -10.93 30.62 21.44
CA VAL A 27 -12.31 30.11 21.51
C VAL A 27 -12.65 29.75 22.96
N THR A 28 -13.76 30.28 23.48
CA THR A 28 -14.16 30.13 24.88
C THR A 28 -15.55 29.53 25.06
N THR A 29 -16.26 29.22 23.98
CA THR A 29 -17.62 28.63 24.02
C THR A 29 -17.82 27.62 22.90
N THR A 30 -18.67 26.61 23.15
CA THR A 30 -19.13 25.66 22.12
C THR A 30 -20.26 26.22 21.27
N ASN A 31 -20.87 27.34 21.67
CA ASN A 31 -22.02 27.92 20.98
C ASN A 31 -21.59 28.77 19.78
N ASN A 32 -21.72 28.22 18.57
CA ASN A 32 -21.45 28.96 17.33
C ASN A 32 -22.57 29.89 16.88
N ILE A 33 -23.80 29.71 17.37
CA ILE A 33 -24.99 30.41 16.84
C ILE A 33 -25.28 31.70 17.61
N SER A 34 -25.21 31.64 18.94
CA SER A 34 -25.57 32.75 19.82
C SER A 34 -24.63 32.85 21.03
N PRO A 35 -23.31 33.01 20.81
CA PRO A 35 -22.34 33.09 21.90
C PRO A 35 -22.69 34.20 22.89
N GLY A 36 -22.49 33.95 24.17
CA GLY A 36 -22.76 34.90 25.23
C GLY A 36 -21.88 36.16 25.17
N ALA A 37 -22.25 37.20 25.91
CA ALA A 37 -21.44 38.40 25.99
C ALA A 37 -20.04 38.08 26.56
N GLY A 38 -18.99 38.45 25.84
CA GLY A 38 -17.59 38.16 26.21
C GLY A 38 -17.11 36.76 25.83
N GLU A 39 -17.96 35.91 25.26
CA GLU A 39 -17.54 34.64 24.67
C GLU A 39 -17.04 34.82 23.24
N THR A 40 -16.15 33.93 22.79
CA THR A 40 -15.71 33.85 21.39
C THR A 40 -15.94 32.43 20.89
N SER A 41 -16.78 32.28 19.87
CA SER A 41 -17.01 30.99 19.22
C SER A 41 -15.96 30.68 18.16
N LEU A 42 -15.87 29.42 17.71
CA LEU A 42 -14.97 29.05 16.62
C LEU A 42 -15.37 29.73 15.31
N ALA A 43 -16.68 29.84 15.02
CA ALA A 43 -17.15 30.57 13.84
C ALA A 43 -16.71 32.05 13.86
N GLN A 44 -16.78 32.71 15.03
CA GLN A 44 -16.28 34.08 15.18
C GLN A 44 -14.76 34.18 15.05
N ALA A 45 -14.02 33.20 15.59
CA ALA A 45 -12.56 33.17 15.46
C ALA A 45 -12.14 33.05 13.99
N LEU A 46 -12.71 32.08 13.26
CA LEU A 46 -12.44 31.87 11.83
C LEU A 46 -12.83 33.07 10.95
N ALA A 47 -13.84 33.84 11.34
CA ALA A 47 -14.21 35.07 10.62
C ALA A 47 -13.23 36.24 10.84
N ARG A 48 -12.40 36.20 11.89
CA ARG A 48 -11.54 37.32 12.32
C ARG A 48 -10.05 37.11 12.04
N VAL A 49 -9.61 35.87 11.85
CA VAL A 49 -8.19 35.54 11.64
C VAL A 49 -7.59 36.27 10.44
N ALA A 50 -6.32 36.66 10.59
CA ALA A 50 -5.42 37.11 9.55
C ALA A 50 -4.39 36.02 9.21
N ASP A 51 -3.54 36.31 8.21
CA ASP A 51 -2.43 35.42 7.87
C ASP A 51 -1.44 35.35 9.05
N GLY A 52 -1.01 34.14 9.38
CA GLY A 52 -0.07 33.87 10.48
C GLY A 52 -0.70 33.72 11.87
N ASP A 53 -2.00 33.93 12.03
CA ASP A 53 -2.66 33.83 13.33
C ASP A 53 -2.78 32.39 13.87
N ASP A 54 -2.98 32.28 15.18
CA ASP A 54 -3.30 31.04 15.88
C ASP A 54 -4.73 31.08 16.43
N ILE A 55 -5.52 30.04 16.18
CA ILE A 55 -6.75 29.74 16.93
C ILE A 55 -6.42 28.75 18.04
N ARG A 56 -6.75 29.13 19.28
CA ARG A 56 -6.59 28.32 20.50
C ARG A 56 -7.91 28.16 21.22
N PHE A 57 -7.97 27.27 22.22
CA PHE A 57 -9.19 26.91 22.94
C PHE A 57 -8.98 27.04 24.45
N ASN A 58 -9.97 27.61 25.14
CA ASN A 58 -10.06 27.65 26.60
C ASN A 58 -11.54 27.64 27.02
N ILE A 59 -12.27 26.61 26.58
CA ILE A 59 -13.69 26.44 26.89
C ILE A 59 -13.82 25.95 28.34
N PRO A 60 -14.64 26.61 29.19
CA PRO A 60 -14.83 26.20 30.59
C PRO A 60 -15.36 24.77 30.74
N GLY A 61 -14.83 24.04 31.73
CA GLY A 61 -15.22 22.66 32.03
C GLY A 61 -14.19 21.62 31.59
N ALA A 62 -14.36 20.38 32.05
CA ALA A 62 -13.39 19.30 31.85
C ALA A 62 -13.36 18.75 30.41
N GLY A 63 -14.39 19.02 29.62
CA GLY A 63 -14.60 18.41 28.29
C GLY A 63 -14.84 16.88 28.35
N PRO A 64 -14.83 16.19 27.20
CA PRO A 64 -14.65 16.74 25.86
C PRO A 64 -15.74 17.76 25.50
N HIS A 65 -15.36 18.76 24.71
CA HIS A 65 -16.22 19.83 24.23
C HIS A 65 -16.60 19.54 22.80
N TYR A 66 -17.89 19.27 22.58
CA TYR A 66 -18.46 19.08 21.26
C TYR A 66 -18.96 20.43 20.74
N ILE A 67 -18.30 20.95 19.71
CA ILE A 67 -18.65 22.19 19.05
C ILE A 67 -19.47 21.81 17.81
N ALA A 68 -20.79 22.00 17.90
CA ALA A 68 -21.68 21.75 16.78
C ALA A 68 -21.31 22.67 15.61
N THR A 69 -21.05 22.08 14.44
CA THR A 69 -20.82 22.85 13.21
C THR A 69 -22.09 23.65 12.88
N PRO A 70 -21.99 24.94 12.52
CA PRO A 70 -23.17 25.73 12.13
C PRO A 70 -23.94 25.06 10.98
N PRO A 71 -25.28 25.24 10.86
CA PRO A 71 -26.04 24.69 9.75
C PRO A 71 -25.47 25.05 8.37
N GLU A 72 -25.08 26.31 8.19
CA GLU A 72 -24.44 26.82 6.96
C GLU A 72 -22.90 26.63 6.94
N GLY A 73 -22.36 25.90 7.91
CA GLY A 73 -20.94 25.63 8.03
C GLY A 73 -20.10 26.73 8.66
N TYR A 74 -18.81 26.46 8.82
CA TYR A 74 -17.82 27.45 9.23
C TYR A 74 -17.42 28.35 8.05
N PRO A 75 -16.96 29.60 8.30
CA PRO A 75 -16.33 30.40 7.27
C PRO A 75 -15.18 29.65 6.57
N GLN A 76 -15.10 29.76 5.25
CA GLN A 76 -13.97 29.21 4.48
C GLN A 76 -12.65 29.86 4.92
N ILE A 77 -11.62 29.05 5.11
CA ILE A 77 -10.29 29.47 5.57
C ILE A 77 -9.49 29.93 4.35
N LYS A 78 -9.39 31.24 4.15
CA LYS A 78 -8.63 31.85 3.04
C LYS A 78 -7.25 32.37 3.45
N LYS A 79 -6.88 32.20 4.73
CA LYS A 79 -5.66 32.74 5.32
C LYS A 79 -4.52 31.74 5.23
N SER A 80 -3.33 32.25 4.97
CA SER A 80 -2.11 31.46 4.97
C SER A 80 -1.47 31.45 6.35
N HIS A 81 -0.67 30.43 6.65
CA HIS A 81 0.04 30.28 7.93
C HIS A 81 -0.89 30.26 9.16
N LEU A 82 -2.16 29.88 8.99
CA LEU A 82 -3.11 29.76 10.10
C LEU A 82 -2.91 28.44 10.82
N THR A 83 -2.81 28.47 12.15
CA THR A 83 -2.82 27.27 12.99
C THR A 83 -4.12 27.17 13.79
N ILE A 84 -4.77 26.00 13.78
CA ILE A 84 -5.82 25.63 14.73
C ILE A 84 -5.25 24.59 15.69
N ASP A 85 -5.10 24.96 16.96
CA ASP A 85 -4.43 24.15 17.97
C ASP A 85 -5.39 23.66 19.07
N GLY A 86 -6.00 22.50 18.85
CA GLY A 86 -6.87 21.84 19.84
C GLY A 86 -6.14 21.36 21.10
N TYR A 87 -4.81 21.21 21.05
CA TYR A 87 -4.01 20.86 22.24
C TYR A 87 -3.86 22.02 23.23
N SER A 88 -4.25 23.24 22.84
CA SER A 88 -4.30 24.39 23.76
C SER A 88 -5.42 24.30 24.79
N GLN A 89 -6.48 23.50 24.55
CA GLN A 89 -7.57 23.30 25.50
C GLN A 89 -7.05 22.62 26.79
N PRO A 90 -7.34 23.17 27.98
CA PRO A 90 -7.03 22.51 29.24
C PRO A 90 -7.52 21.05 29.30
N GLY A 91 -6.63 20.14 29.68
CA GLY A 91 -6.89 18.69 29.75
C GLY A 91 -6.65 17.93 28.45
N SER A 92 -6.33 18.61 27.34
CA SER A 92 -5.83 17.99 26.11
C SER A 92 -4.37 17.53 26.29
N ALA A 93 -3.95 16.53 25.52
CA ALA A 93 -2.54 16.16 25.40
C ALA A 93 -2.27 15.44 24.07
N PRO A 94 -1.13 15.72 23.41
CA PRO A 94 -0.69 14.95 22.26
C PRO A 94 -0.35 13.51 22.64
N ASN A 95 -0.36 12.64 21.64
CA ASN A 95 0.14 11.29 21.82
C ASN A 95 1.65 11.29 22.13
N THR A 96 2.08 10.41 23.02
CA THR A 96 3.49 10.20 23.40
C THR A 96 3.97 8.78 23.12
N ASN A 97 3.05 7.86 22.80
CA ASN A 97 3.40 6.47 22.55
C ASN A 97 4.01 6.31 21.14
N PRO A 98 4.95 5.38 20.92
CA PRO A 98 5.42 5.05 19.58
C PRO A 98 4.28 4.48 18.71
N ILE A 99 4.44 4.49 17.39
CA ILE A 99 3.34 4.10 16.47
C ILE A 99 2.88 2.64 16.64
N LEU A 100 3.76 1.76 17.12
CA LEU A 100 3.44 0.36 17.43
C LEU A 100 2.89 0.15 18.85
N ALA A 101 2.38 1.20 19.48
CA ALA A 101 1.66 1.16 20.74
C ALA A 101 0.31 1.89 20.60
N PRO A 102 -0.69 1.58 21.46
CA PRO A 102 -1.98 2.28 21.43
C PRO A 102 -1.82 3.80 21.49
N ASN A 103 -2.55 4.53 20.65
CA ASN A 103 -2.55 5.99 20.64
C ASN A 103 -3.18 6.52 21.93
N ASN A 104 -2.43 7.33 22.67
CA ASN A 104 -2.83 7.86 23.98
C ASN A 104 -3.16 9.36 23.96
N ALA A 105 -3.36 9.96 22.78
CA ALA A 105 -3.76 11.35 22.68
C ALA A 105 -5.07 11.58 23.45
N ARG A 106 -5.15 12.71 24.16
CA ARG A 106 -6.37 13.18 24.81
C ARG A 106 -6.93 14.34 24.02
N ILE A 107 -7.91 14.06 23.16
CA ILE A 107 -8.62 15.07 22.39
C ILE A 107 -9.75 15.66 23.25
N ARG A 108 -9.79 16.98 23.40
CA ARG A 108 -10.86 17.68 24.15
C ARG A 108 -11.73 18.58 23.31
N ILE A 109 -11.37 18.84 22.06
CA ILE A 109 -12.16 19.66 21.14
C ILE A 109 -12.63 18.76 20.00
N PHE A 110 -13.93 18.61 19.85
CA PHE A 110 -14.55 17.87 18.74
C PHE A 110 -15.40 18.82 17.90
N LEU A 111 -15.11 18.91 16.60
CA LEU A 111 -15.99 19.55 15.64
C LEU A 111 -17.03 18.52 15.21
N ASP A 112 -18.29 18.80 15.52
CA ASP A 112 -19.38 17.83 15.42
C ASP A 112 -20.37 18.21 14.32
N SER A 113 -20.24 17.50 13.21
CA SER A 113 -21.11 17.59 12.03
C SER A 113 -22.05 16.38 11.91
N ARG A 114 -22.27 15.60 12.99
CA ARG A 114 -23.27 14.50 12.98
C ARG A 114 -24.68 14.99 12.66
N ASN A 115 -24.99 16.24 13.00
CA ASN A 115 -26.26 16.92 12.67
C ASN A 115 -26.29 17.55 11.27
N GLY A 116 -25.27 17.33 10.43
CA GLY A 116 -25.25 17.76 9.03
C GLY A 116 -24.69 19.16 8.75
N GLY A 117 -24.34 19.95 9.77
CA GLY A 117 -23.70 21.26 9.58
C GLY A 117 -22.38 21.13 8.84
N ARG A 118 -22.19 21.91 7.77
CA ARG A 118 -21.07 21.77 6.81
C ARG A 118 -20.94 23.00 5.92
N THR A 119 -19.74 23.25 5.39
CA THR A 119 -19.48 24.31 4.41
C THR A 119 -19.36 23.69 3.02
N VAL A 120 -20.31 23.99 2.12
CA VAL A 120 -20.26 23.52 0.72
C VAL A 120 -19.08 24.16 -0.02
N LEU A 121 -18.38 23.35 -0.83
CA LEU A 121 -17.22 23.75 -1.62
C LEU A 121 -17.61 23.79 -3.11
N ASP A 122 -18.27 24.86 -3.52
CA ASP A 122 -18.70 25.04 -4.93
C ASP A 122 -17.55 25.64 -5.77
N TYR A 123 -16.56 24.81 -6.11
CA TYR A 123 -15.40 25.15 -6.92
C TYR A 123 -15.06 24.01 -7.88
N ASP A 124 -14.39 24.30 -9.00
CA ASP A 124 -13.83 23.22 -9.85
C ASP A 124 -12.96 22.26 -9.03
N GLY A 125 -13.14 20.96 -9.30
CA GLY A 125 -12.54 19.87 -8.52
C GLY A 125 -13.42 19.38 -7.37
N TYR A 126 -14.28 20.25 -6.86
CA TYR A 126 -15.39 19.95 -5.96
C TYR A 126 -16.73 20.26 -6.69
N GLY A 127 -17.82 20.36 -5.93
CA GLY A 127 -19.11 20.78 -6.44
C GLY A 127 -20.13 20.97 -5.32
N THR A 128 -21.36 21.29 -5.71
CA THR A 128 -22.48 21.51 -4.79
C THR A 128 -22.84 20.29 -3.93
N SER A 129 -22.41 19.09 -4.33
CA SER A 129 -22.59 17.84 -3.58
C SER A 129 -21.44 17.51 -2.63
N GLU A 130 -20.46 18.42 -2.47
CA GLU A 130 -19.25 18.20 -1.67
C GLU A 130 -19.05 19.36 -0.67
N SER A 131 -18.68 19.02 0.56
CA SER A 131 -18.56 19.99 1.65
C SER A 131 -17.50 19.59 2.66
N ALA A 132 -17.12 20.51 3.53
CA ALA A 132 -16.13 20.26 4.58
C ALA A 132 -16.59 20.80 5.95
N ILE A 133 -16.05 20.22 7.01
CA ILE A 133 -16.05 20.84 8.33
C ILE A 133 -15.08 22.02 8.31
N LEU A 134 -13.83 21.80 7.89
CA LEU A 134 -12.85 22.86 7.66
C LEU A 134 -12.45 22.90 6.17
N GLY A 135 -12.91 23.91 5.45
CA GLY A 135 -12.54 24.15 4.05
C GLY A 135 -11.47 25.24 3.92
N VAL A 136 -10.25 24.87 3.53
CA VAL A 136 -9.14 25.78 3.21
C VAL A 136 -9.19 26.12 1.73
N VAL A 137 -9.23 27.40 1.39
CA VAL A 137 -9.46 27.88 0.02
C VAL A 137 -8.35 28.87 -0.34
N GLY A 138 -7.38 28.43 -1.14
CA GLY A 138 -6.27 29.25 -1.63
C GLY A 138 -5.22 29.68 -0.61
N GLY A 139 -5.40 29.35 0.67
CA GLY A 139 -4.38 29.57 1.70
C GLY A 139 -3.26 28.53 1.62
N ALA A 140 -2.03 28.95 1.90
CA ALA A 140 -0.88 28.06 2.04
C ALA A 140 -0.52 27.85 3.52
N ASN A 141 0.12 26.71 3.85
CA ASN A 141 0.65 26.45 5.18
C ASN A 141 -0.40 26.53 6.31
N PHE A 142 -1.60 26.01 6.05
CA PHE A 142 -2.61 25.80 7.08
C PHE A 142 -2.22 24.61 7.96
N THR A 143 -2.31 24.74 9.28
CA THR A 143 -2.10 23.64 10.22
C THR A 143 -3.33 23.43 11.10
N VAL A 144 -3.76 22.17 11.26
CA VAL A 144 -4.68 21.76 12.33
C VAL A 144 -4.11 20.61 13.13
N ARG A 145 -4.21 20.71 14.46
CA ARG A 145 -3.76 19.65 15.38
C ARG A 145 -4.60 19.50 16.62
N GLY A 146 -4.65 18.29 17.19
CA GLY A 146 -5.31 18.02 18.47
C GLY A 146 -6.82 18.22 18.44
N VAL A 147 -7.44 18.13 17.26
CA VAL A 147 -8.88 18.30 17.05
C VAL A 147 -9.51 16.96 16.66
N GLY A 148 -10.67 16.69 17.25
CA GLY A 148 -11.55 15.60 16.89
C GLY A 148 -12.54 16.05 15.80
N PHE A 149 -12.84 15.20 14.83
CA PHE A 149 -13.83 15.46 13.79
C PHE A 149 -14.85 14.34 13.77
N LEU A 150 -16.12 14.67 14.00
CA LEU A 150 -17.23 13.72 13.92
C LEU A 150 -18.16 14.17 12.81
N GLY A 151 -18.52 13.24 11.95
CA GLY A 151 -19.36 13.50 10.79
C GLY A 151 -20.49 12.51 10.68
N ARG A 152 -21.08 12.50 9.48
CA ARG A 152 -21.98 11.45 9.03
C ARG A 152 -21.55 11.08 7.62
N LEU A 153 -21.30 9.79 7.39
CA LEU A 153 -21.11 9.24 6.06
C LEU A 153 -22.45 9.24 5.32
N VAL A 154 -22.49 9.84 4.14
CA VAL A 154 -23.62 9.71 3.21
C VAL A 154 -23.29 8.64 2.17
N PRO A 155 -24.12 7.59 2.01
CA PRO A 155 -23.85 6.52 1.04
C PRO A 155 -23.76 7.03 -0.39
N GLU A 156 -24.63 7.99 -0.73
CA GLU A 156 -24.67 8.69 -2.01
C GLU A 156 -24.62 10.20 -1.77
N THR A 157 -23.74 10.88 -2.48
CA THR A 157 -23.55 12.34 -2.39
C THR A 157 -24.50 13.04 -3.36
N SER A 158 -25.19 14.08 -2.90
CA SER A 158 -26.10 14.88 -3.74
C SER A 158 -26.10 16.32 -3.29
N ASP A 159 -26.64 17.24 -4.10
CA ASP A 159 -26.78 18.65 -3.73
C ASP A 159 -27.70 18.85 -2.51
N ALA A 160 -28.66 17.94 -2.30
CA ALA A 160 -29.57 17.98 -1.17
C ALA A 160 -28.91 17.46 0.13
N ASP A 161 -28.01 16.48 0.00
CA ASP A 161 -27.20 15.98 1.12
C ASP A 161 -25.71 15.86 0.72
N PRO A 162 -24.98 16.99 0.66
CA PRO A 162 -23.57 17.01 0.33
C PRO A 162 -22.72 16.13 1.24
N ALA A 163 -21.71 15.51 0.63
CA ALA A 163 -20.66 14.75 1.32
C ALA A 163 -19.99 15.63 2.38
N ILE A 164 -19.72 15.08 3.56
CA ILE A 164 -18.97 15.79 4.61
C ILE A 164 -17.53 15.29 4.60
N TYR A 165 -16.58 16.20 4.47
CA TYR A 165 -15.14 15.96 4.63
C TYR A 165 -14.63 16.63 5.90
N CYS A 166 -13.63 16.04 6.58
CA CYS A 166 -13.13 16.65 7.83
C CYS A 166 -12.30 17.91 7.52
N VAL A 167 -11.29 17.79 6.66
CA VAL A 167 -10.44 18.90 6.20
C VAL A 167 -10.29 18.84 4.69
N SER A 168 -10.55 19.95 4.00
CA SER A 168 -10.45 20.03 2.55
C SER A 168 -9.55 21.18 2.10
N PHE A 169 -8.66 20.90 1.16
CA PHE A 169 -7.79 21.87 0.49
C PHE A 169 -8.33 22.14 -0.92
N ALA A 170 -8.89 23.32 -1.13
CA ALA A 170 -9.51 23.74 -2.37
C ALA A 170 -8.80 24.96 -2.96
N VAL A 171 -8.98 25.17 -4.27
CA VAL A 171 -8.57 26.40 -4.96
C VAL A 171 -7.10 26.74 -4.70
N LYS A 172 -6.17 25.86 -5.07
CA LYS A 172 -4.70 26.08 -4.94
C LYS A 172 -4.18 26.12 -3.49
N ALA A 173 -4.93 25.60 -2.51
CA ALA A 173 -4.43 25.47 -1.15
C ALA A 173 -3.30 24.43 -1.08
N THR A 174 -2.15 24.81 -0.52
CA THR A 174 -0.88 24.06 -0.57
C THR A 174 -0.17 24.05 0.78
N ASP A 175 0.82 23.19 0.95
CA ASP A 175 1.67 23.11 2.14
C ASP A 175 0.90 22.86 3.45
N GLY A 176 -0.30 22.28 3.35
CA GLY A 176 -1.20 22.06 4.48
C GLY A 176 -0.75 20.92 5.38
N ARG A 177 -1.06 21.02 6.67
CA ARG A 177 -0.69 20.02 7.67
C ARG A 177 -1.87 19.63 8.57
N VAL A 178 -2.13 18.33 8.63
CA VAL A 178 -3.15 17.72 9.48
C VAL A 178 -2.47 16.69 10.36
N SER A 179 -2.26 16.99 11.65
CA SER A 179 -1.42 16.19 12.54
C SER A 179 -2.02 16.05 13.94
N GLY A 180 -1.95 14.86 14.56
CA GLY A 180 -2.44 14.68 15.93
C GLY A 180 -3.97 14.77 16.07
N CYS A 181 -4.72 14.59 14.98
CA CYS A 181 -6.18 14.68 14.95
C CYS A 181 -6.84 13.30 15.05
N TRP A 182 -8.05 13.26 15.61
CA TRP A 182 -8.91 12.08 15.57
C TRP A 182 -10.09 12.36 14.63
N MET A 183 -10.27 11.57 13.60
CA MET A 183 -11.29 11.77 12.57
C MET A 183 -12.16 10.53 12.49
N GLY A 184 -13.45 10.71 12.77
CA GLY A 184 -14.46 9.66 12.73
C GLY A 184 -14.48 8.72 13.93
N VAL A 185 -13.77 9.03 15.00
CA VAL A 185 -13.82 8.31 16.28
C VAL A 185 -14.00 9.30 17.43
N ASP A 186 -14.92 8.99 18.35
CA ASP A 186 -15.27 9.83 19.51
C ASP A 186 -14.19 9.71 20.61
N ALA A 187 -14.32 10.52 21.66
CA ALA A 187 -13.38 10.64 22.78
C ALA A 187 -13.17 9.35 23.58
N ASP A 188 -14.07 8.38 23.47
CA ASP A 188 -13.95 7.05 24.08
C ASP A 188 -12.98 6.11 23.32
N GLY A 189 -12.52 6.53 22.14
CA GLY A 189 -11.64 5.77 21.26
C GLY A 189 -12.31 4.55 20.62
N LYS A 190 -13.64 4.46 20.62
CA LYS A 190 -14.39 3.27 20.17
C LYS A 190 -15.60 3.62 19.32
N THR A 191 -16.35 4.66 19.70
CA THR A 191 -17.57 5.06 19.01
C THR A 191 -17.20 5.72 17.68
N VAL A 192 -17.57 5.08 16.57
CA VAL A 192 -17.28 5.57 15.22
C VAL A 192 -18.40 6.50 14.75
N ALA A 193 -18.02 7.67 14.27
CA ALA A 193 -18.89 8.67 13.63
C ALA A 193 -18.14 9.31 12.46
N GLY A 194 -17.87 8.49 11.45
CA GLY A 194 -17.09 8.87 10.28
C GLY A 194 -17.81 9.80 9.31
N ALA A 195 -17.15 10.09 8.19
CA ALA A 195 -17.61 10.99 7.15
C ALA A 195 -17.28 10.41 5.76
N ASN A 196 -17.52 11.15 4.68
CA ASN A 196 -17.17 10.67 3.34
C ASN A 196 -15.66 10.68 3.12
N ALA A 197 -14.94 11.65 3.69
CA ALA A 197 -13.48 11.66 3.67
C ALA A 197 -12.87 12.34 4.90
N GLY A 198 -11.65 11.92 5.25
CA GLY A 198 -10.85 12.56 6.28
C GLY A 198 -10.20 13.83 5.74
N VAL A 199 -9.19 13.67 4.90
CA VAL A 199 -8.46 14.78 4.29
C VAL A 199 -8.64 14.75 2.77
N THR A 200 -9.07 15.87 2.19
CA THR A 200 -9.24 16.00 0.74
C THR A 200 -8.42 17.13 0.15
N GLY A 201 -8.03 17.00 -1.12
CA GLY A 201 -7.55 18.10 -1.94
C GLY A 201 -7.77 17.79 -3.41
N PHE A 202 -8.51 18.64 -4.13
CA PHE A 202 -8.84 18.40 -5.54
C PHE A 202 -8.30 19.50 -6.46
N ARG A 203 -8.01 19.13 -7.71
CA ARG A 203 -7.53 20.03 -8.75
C ARG A 203 -8.56 21.13 -9.00
N PHE A 204 -8.09 22.36 -8.97
CA PHE A 204 -8.83 23.53 -9.40
C PHE A 204 -8.37 23.98 -10.80
N ARG A 205 -9.31 24.31 -11.69
CA ARG A 205 -9.03 24.87 -13.01
C ARG A 205 -9.42 26.34 -13.10
N GLU A 206 -8.58 27.10 -13.77
CA GLU A 206 -8.85 28.48 -14.18
C GLU A 206 -8.59 28.58 -15.68
N GLY A 207 -9.63 28.41 -16.49
CA GLY A 207 -9.48 28.25 -17.94
C GLY A 207 -8.75 26.95 -18.30
N ALA A 208 -7.61 27.08 -19.01
CA ALA A 208 -6.78 25.93 -19.40
C ALA A 208 -5.81 25.49 -18.29
N ASP A 209 -5.56 26.35 -17.31
CA ASP A 209 -4.58 26.09 -16.25
C ASP A 209 -5.17 25.18 -15.17
N ALA A 210 -4.34 24.27 -14.67
CA ALA A 210 -4.67 23.32 -13.62
C ALA A 210 -3.76 23.54 -12.41
N PHE A 211 -4.38 23.66 -11.24
CA PHE A 211 -3.70 23.87 -9.97
C PHE A 211 -4.04 22.74 -9.01
N LEU A 212 -3.06 22.30 -8.24
CA LEU A 212 -3.14 21.11 -7.40
C LEU A 212 -2.90 21.45 -5.93
N SER A 213 -3.27 20.51 -5.06
CA SER A 213 -3.03 20.61 -3.62
C SER A 213 -1.71 19.92 -3.29
N ASP A 214 -0.60 20.59 -3.63
CA ASP A 214 0.75 20.05 -3.45
C ASP A 214 1.24 20.21 -2.00
N ASN A 215 2.21 19.35 -1.63
CA ASN A 215 2.93 19.37 -0.34
C ASN A 215 2.03 19.22 0.90
N ILE A 216 0.92 18.50 0.79
CA ILE A 216 0.05 18.21 1.93
C ILE A 216 0.70 17.15 2.82
N VAL A 217 0.73 17.41 4.13
CA VAL A 217 1.19 16.48 5.17
C VAL A 217 0.02 16.00 6.00
N VAL A 218 -0.25 14.69 5.95
CA VAL A 218 -1.19 14.00 6.82
C VAL A 218 -0.40 13.15 7.82
N GLY A 219 -0.27 13.67 9.03
CA GLY A 219 0.39 13.02 10.16
C GLY A 219 1.76 13.63 10.46
N VAL A 220 2.80 12.80 10.50
CA VAL A 220 4.17 13.18 10.92
C VAL A 220 4.90 13.89 9.77
N PRO A 221 5.38 15.13 9.97
CA PRO A 221 6.20 15.81 8.97
C PRO A 221 7.60 15.20 8.93
N ALA A 222 8.35 15.47 7.86
CA ALA A 222 9.76 15.12 7.79
C ALA A 222 10.53 15.68 8.99
N ARG A 223 11.45 14.88 9.54
CA ARG A 223 12.40 15.27 10.60
C ARG A 223 11.73 15.80 11.87
N SER A 224 10.56 15.27 12.22
CA SER A 224 9.82 15.68 13.41
C SER A 224 10.58 15.35 14.68
N THR A 225 10.91 16.35 15.50
CA THR A 225 11.51 16.15 16.83
C THR A 225 10.53 15.60 17.86
N ASN A 226 9.24 15.59 17.55
CA ASN A 226 8.17 15.02 18.36
C ASN A 226 7.18 14.27 17.47
N ALA A 227 7.66 13.25 16.75
CA ALA A 227 6.85 12.45 15.83
C ALA A 227 5.57 11.86 16.46
N PRO A 228 5.59 11.29 17.68
CA PRO A 228 4.37 10.76 18.32
C PRO A 228 3.20 11.74 18.41
N ALA A 229 3.47 13.04 18.59
CA ALA A 229 2.43 14.07 18.65
C ALA A 229 1.74 14.32 17.31
N GLY A 230 2.33 13.85 16.20
CA GLY A 230 1.79 13.99 14.86
C GLY A 230 0.75 12.94 14.49
N PHE A 231 0.55 11.90 15.29
CA PHE A 231 -0.23 10.75 14.87
C PHE A 231 -1.72 11.04 14.74
N ASN A 232 -2.26 10.84 13.54
CA ASN A 232 -3.71 10.88 13.35
C ASN A 232 -4.34 9.50 13.57
N VAL A 233 -5.60 9.50 13.99
CA VAL A 233 -6.50 8.35 13.92
C VAL A 233 -7.62 8.71 12.95
N ILE A 234 -7.76 7.97 11.85
CA ILE A 234 -8.72 8.26 10.78
C ILE A 234 -9.55 7.01 10.52
N VAL A 235 -10.80 6.98 11.00
CA VAL A 235 -11.65 5.77 11.06
C VAL A 235 -13.04 6.07 10.51
N GLY A 236 -13.66 5.09 9.84
CA GLY A 236 -15.04 5.21 9.35
C GLY A 236 -15.21 6.17 8.16
N MET A 237 -14.13 6.50 7.46
CA MET A 237 -14.16 7.34 6.27
C MET A 237 -14.35 6.49 5.01
N LYS A 238 -15.27 6.86 4.12
CA LYS A 238 -15.38 6.21 2.80
C LYS A 238 -14.04 6.26 2.06
N ILE A 239 -13.34 7.41 2.13
CA ILE A 239 -11.94 7.56 1.71
C ILE A 239 -11.16 8.34 2.80
N PRO A 240 -10.28 7.71 3.58
CA PRO A 240 -9.54 8.40 4.65
C PRO A 240 -8.71 9.59 4.15
N VAL A 241 -7.96 9.43 3.06
CA VAL A 241 -7.15 10.50 2.44
C VAL A 241 -7.34 10.46 0.93
N ILE A 242 -7.68 11.60 0.33
CA ILE A 242 -7.73 11.76 -1.13
C ILE A 242 -7.14 13.09 -1.55
N VAL A 243 -5.97 13.08 -2.19
CA VAL A 243 -5.30 14.33 -2.58
C VAL A 243 -4.83 14.26 -4.04
N GLU A 244 -5.15 15.30 -4.77
CA GLU A 244 -4.70 15.56 -6.12
C GLU A 244 -3.57 16.59 -6.09
N GLY A 245 -2.34 16.10 -6.13
CA GLY A 245 -1.14 16.92 -6.04
C GLY A 245 0.12 16.09 -5.84
N ALA A 246 1.26 16.76 -5.95
CA ALA A 246 2.59 16.20 -5.76
C ALA A 246 3.05 16.33 -4.30
N ASN A 247 4.05 15.52 -3.95
CA ASN A 247 4.73 15.54 -2.66
C ASN A 247 3.77 15.35 -1.46
N LEU A 248 2.69 14.59 -1.66
CA LEU A 248 1.82 14.17 -0.57
C LEU A 248 2.63 13.33 0.42
N ARG A 249 2.57 13.66 1.71
CA ARG A 249 3.16 12.86 2.79
C ARG A 249 2.07 12.32 3.69
N VAL A 250 1.96 11.00 3.78
CA VAL A 250 1.08 10.30 4.73
C VAL A 250 1.96 9.46 5.64
N ALA A 251 2.18 9.91 6.88
CA ALA A 251 3.11 9.25 7.81
C ALA A 251 2.57 9.27 9.26
N GLY A 252 2.78 8.19 10.02
CA GLY A 252 2.39 8.11 11.43
C GLY A 252 0.88 8.09 11.67
N ASN A 253 0.10 7.40 10.83
CA ASN A 253 -1.37 7.39 10.95
C ASN A 253 -1.92 6.00 11.26
N PHE A 254 -3.02 5.95 12.03
CA PHE A 254 -3.93 4.82 12.09
C PHE A 254 -5.06 5.07 11.08
N ILE A 255 -5.12 4.29 10.00
CA ILE A 255 -6.06 4.48 8.88
C ILE A 255 -7.00 3.28 8.82
N GLY A 256 -8.28 3.51 9.16
CA GLY A 256 -9.27 2.43 9.33
C GLY A 256 -9.06 1.60 10.59
N VAL A 257 -8.13 1.98 11.47
CA VAL A 257 -7.78 1.28 12.71
C VAL A 257 -8.08 2.16 13.91
N LEU A 258 -8.75 1.60 14.91
CA LEU A 258 -9.08 2.29 16.16
C LEU A 258 -7.80 2.64 16.94
N PRO A 259 -7.85 3.62 17.86
CA PRO A 259 -6.70 4.07 18.65
C PRO A 259 -5.94 2.96 19.39
N ASN A 260 -6.58 1.81 19.68
CA ASN A 260 -5.90 0.69 20.32
C ASN A 260 -4.90 -0.04 19.40
N GLY A 261 -4.98 0.16 18.09
CA GLY A 261 -4.09 -0.41 17.08
C GLY A 261 -4.34 -1.88 16.73
N THR A 262 -5.25 -2.57 17.41
CA THR A 262 -5.56 -4.01 17.21
C THR A 262 -6.98 -4.27 16.76
N ASN A 263 -7.80 -3.23 16.60
CA ASN A 263 -9.15 -3.33 16.09
C ASN A 263 -9.30 -2.40 14.90
N ASP A 264 -9.64 -2.94 13.73
CA ASP A 264 -10.07 -2.14 12.60
C ASP A 264 -11.58 -1.88 12.62
N TYR A 265 -12.01 -0.93 11.79
CA TYR A 265 -13.42 -0.69 11.50
C TYR A 265 -13.65 -0.85 10.00
N SER A 266 -14.12 -2.02 9.59
CA SER A 266 -14.46 -2.30 8.19
C SER A 266 -15.81 -1.69 7.83
N LEU A 267 -15.79 -0.63 7.02
CA LEU A 267 -17.01 -0.04 6.45
C LEU A 267 -17.84 -1.07 5.68
N THR A 268 -17.16 -1.90 4.88
CA THR A 268 -17.81 -2.93 4.07
C THR A 268 -18.59 -3.94 4.92
N LEU A 269 -18.02 -4.39 6.05
CA LEU A 269 -18.74 -5.27 7.00
C LEU A 269 -19.85 -4.54 7.76
N ALA A 270 -19.72 -3.23 7.95
CA ALA A 270 -20.78 -2.37 8.49
C ALA A 270 -21.88 -2.04 7.46
N GLY A 271 -21.81 -2.58 6.23
CA GLY A 271 -22.78 -2.31 5.18
C GLY A 271 -22.67 -0.91 4.56
N LEU A 272 -21.52 -0.26 4.70
CA LEU A 272 -21.23 1.09 4.21
C LEU A 272 -20.22 1.05 3.07
N PRO A 273 -20.29 1.99 2.10
CA PRO A 273 -19.34 2.03 1.00
C PRO A 273 -17.93 2.35 1.47
N ASN A 274 -16.97 1.62 0.95
CA ASN A 274 -15.54 1.78 1.16
C ASN A 274 -14.86 2.04 -0.18
N GLU A 275 -13.90 2.96 -0.22
CA GLU A 275 -13.09 3.26 -1.40
C GLU A 275 -11.58 3.24 -1.11
N GLY A 276 -11.17 2.37 -0.18
CA GLY A 276 -9.77 2.11 0.15
C GLY A 276 -9.25 2.98 1.30
N GLY A 277 -7.93 3.02 1.45
CA GLY A 277 -7.25 3.80 2.49
C GLY A 277 -6.79 5.17 1.99
N ILE A 278 -6.14 5.23 0.83
CA ILE A 278 -5.58 6.45 0.27
C ILE A 278 -5.88 6.48 -1.23
N GLN A 279 -6.26 7.66 -1.75
CA GLN A 279 -6.29 7.92 -3.18
C GLN A 279 -5.42 9.13 -3.52
N VAL A 280 -4.64 9.03 -4.60
CA VAL A 280 -3.78 10.09 -5.09
C VAL A 280 -4.05 10.34 -6.56
N GLY A 281 -4.60 11.50 -6.88
CA GLY A 281 -5.02 11.81 -8.24
C GLY A 281 -4.05 12.70 -9.01
N ARG A 282 -4.05 12.54 -10.33
CA ARG A 282 -3.33 13.39 -11.30
C ARG A 282 -1.82 13.37 -11.03
N HIS A 283 -1.23 14.46 -10.56
CA HIS A 283 0.22 14.62 -10.43
C HIS A 283 0.73 14.01 -9.11
N GLY A 284 0.62 12.70 -8.93
CA GLY A 284 1.00 12.00 -7.68
C GLY A 284 2.49 11.77 -7.46
N GLY A 285 3.37 12.48 -8.17
CA GLY A 285 4.83 12.34 -8.03
C GLY A 285 5.33 12.82 -6.67
N GLY A 286 6.41 12.22 -6.17
CA GLY A 286 7.00 12.54 -4.87
C GLY A 286 6.14 12.11 -3.67
N THR A 287 5.08 11.33 -3.88
CA THR A 287 4.22 10.85 -2.79
C THR A 287 4.99 9.90 -1.87
N LEU A 288 4.92 10.17 -0.57
CA LEU A 288 5.47 9.36 0.49
C LEU A 288 4.34 8.81 1.36
N ILE A 289 4.31 7.49 1.53
CA ILE A 289 3.41 6.78 2.45
C ILE A 289 4.28 5.97 3.41
N GLY A 290 4.42 6.43 4.64
CA GLY A 290 5.26 5.81 5.66
C GLY A 290 6.58 6.55 5.86
N THR A 291 7.68 5.82 6.04
CA THR A 291 9.00 6.39 6.36
C THR A 291 9.78 6.86 5.14
N ASP A 292 10.48 7.98 5.26
CA ASP A 292 11.41 8.46 4.23
C ASP A 292 12.84 7.89 4.34
N GLY A 293 13.15 7.18 5.43
CA GLY A 293 14.45 6.56 5.64
C GLY A 293 15.55 7.57 5.97
N ASP A 294 15.19 8.78 6.39
CA ASP A 294 16.17 9.85 6.59
C ASP A 294 16.95 9.76 7.93
N GLY A 295 16.76 8.67 8.68
CA GLY A 295 17.45 8.41 9.95
C GLY A 295 16.89 9.21 11.11
N VAL A 296 15.83 10.00 10.88
CA VAL A 296 15.15 10.79 11.90
C VAL A 296 13.74 10.26 12.00
N ASN A 297 13.35 9.82 13.20
CA ASN A 297 11.98 9.44 13.54
C ASN A 297 11.30 8.37 12.66
N ASP A 298 12.04 7.68 11.78
CA ASP A 298 11.54 6.67 10.82
C ASP A 298 10.60 5.62 11.45
N GLU A 299 10.93 5.14 12.65
CA GLU A 299 10.09 4.17 13.37
C GLU A 299 8.65 4.64 13.61
N ASN A 300 8.46 5.96 13.71
CA ASN A 300 7.19 6.63 14.00
C ASN A 300 6.51 7.19 12.75
N GLU A 301 7.12 7.05 11.57
CA GLU A 301 6.53 7.53 10.31
C GLU A 301 5.62 6.49 9.65
N ARG A 302 5.66 5.25 10.14
CA ARG A 302 4.83 4.14 9.66
C ARG A 302 3.34 4.47 9.75
N ASN A 303 2.54 3.93 8.83
CA ASN A 303 1.09 3.91 8.96
C ASN A 303 0.58 2.50 9.27
N ILE A 304 -0.55 2.40 9.95
CA ILE A 304 -1.26 1.17 10.26
C ILE A 304 -2.60 1.19 9.52
N PHE A 305 -2.79 0.26 8.59
CA PHE A 305 -3.97 0.19 7.72
C PHE A 305 -4.90 -0.95 8.09
N GLY A 306 -6.19 -0.62 8.21
CA GLY A 306 -7.30 -1.56 8.33
C GLY A 306 -7.52 -2.37 7.05
N GLY A 307 -8.43 -3.33 7.11
CA GLY A 307 -8.69 -4.23 5.99
C GLY A 307 -9.61 -3.63 4.91
N VAL A 308 -9.39 -4.04 3.66
CA VAL A 308 -10.26 -3.70 2.52
C VAL A 308 -10.80 -4.98 1.88
N ILE A 309 -12.11 -5.02 1.67
CA ILE A 309 -12.82 -6.18 1.10
C ILE A 309 -13.16 -5.89 -0.36
N PRO A 310 -12.93 -6.83 -1.29
CA PRO A 310 -13.10 -6.63 -2.71
C PRO A 310 -14.58 -6.59 -3.13
N ARG A 311 -14.90 -5.76 -4.13
CA ARG A 311 -16.23 -5.74 -4.77
C ARG A 311 -16.59 -7.04 -5.51
N THR A 312 -15.61 -7.90 -5.79
CA THR A 312 -15.82 -9.16 -6.50
C THR A 312 -16.53 -10.21 -5.66
N ILE A 313 -16.59 -10.04 -4.35
CA ILE A 313 -17.38 -10.88 -3.47
C ILE A 313 -18.83 -10.40 -3.53
N ALA A 314 -19.74 -11.25 -3.98
CA ALA A 314 -21.11 -10.88 -4.32
C ALA A 314 -21.84 -10.07 -3.21
N ASN A 315 -21.69 -10.50 -1.95
CA ASN A 315 -22.31 -9.84 -0.79
C ASN A 315 -21.76 -8.42 -0.51
N TYR A 316 -20.64 -8.06 -1.12
CA TYR A 316 -19.92 -6.80 -0.90
C TYR A 316 -19.73 -6.00 -2.19
N SER A 317 -20.43 -6.34 -3.27
CA SER A 317 -20.29 -5.67 -4.57
C SER A 317 -20.62 -4.18 -4.56
N ALA A 318 -21.55 -3.75 -3.69
CA ALA A 318 -21.94 -2.34 -3.54
C ALA A 318 -21.13 -1.57 -2.49
N THR A 319 -20.38 -2.27 -1.62
CA THR A 319 -19.74 -1.67 -0.43
C THR A 319 -18.24 -1.93 -0.32
N GLY A 320 -17.71 -2.87 -1.11
CA GLY A 320 -16.29 -3.18 -1.22
C GLY A 320 -15.58 -2.33 -2.26
N TYR A 321 -14.26 -2.49 -2.33
CA TYR A 321 -13.40 -1.74 -3.24
C TYR A 321 -12.41 -2.64 -3.98
N ASN A 322 -11.37 -2.12 -4.64
CA ASN A 322 -10.48 -2.95 -5.48
C ASN A 322 -9.02 -3.00 -5.04
N HIS A 323 -8.57 -2.05 -4.21
CA HIS A 323 -7.17 -1.90 -3.80
C HIS A 323 -7.09 -1.11 -2.48
N VAL A 324 -5.99 -1.20 -1.75
CA VAL A 324 -5.79 -0.40 -0.52
C VAL A 324 -5.46 1.05 -0.87
N ILE A 325 -4.58 1.26 -1.84
CA ILE A 325 -4.15 2.59 -2.28
C ILE A 325 -4.47 2.75 -3.77
N GLU A 326 -5.13 3.85 -4.15
CA GLU A 326 -5.32 4.20 -5.55
C GLU A 326 -4.40 5.33 -5.96
N PHE A 327 -3.82 5.23 -7.13
CA PHE A 327 -3.42 6.42 -7.87
C PHE A 327 -4.26 6.51 -9.16
N TYR A 328 -4.84 7.66 -9.45
CA TYR A 328 -5.72 7.85 -10.63
C TYR A 328 -5.36 9.10 -11.43
N GLY A 329 -5.94 9.26 -12.62
CA GLY A 329 -5.61 10.34 -13.56
C GLY A 329 -4.29 10.11 -14.34
N GLY A 330 -4.02 10.98 -15.31
CA GLY A 330 -2.85 10.87 -16.19
C GLY A 330 -1.60 11.56 -15.64
N GLY A 331 -0.43 11.17 -16.18
CA GLY A 331 0.88 11.72 -15.84
C GLY A 331 1.85 10.66 -15.25
N PRO A 332 3.17 10.88 -15.36
CA PRO A 332 4.16 10.00 -14.74
C PRO A 332 4.13 10.17 -13.21
N ARG A 333 4.13 9.03 -12.50
CA ARG A 333 4.16 8.96 -11.02
C ARG A 333 5.58 8.60 -10.60
N THR A 334 6.45 9.60 -10.56
CA THR A 334 7.86 9.45 -10.21
C THR A 334 8.07 9.59 -8.70
N ASN A 335 9.07 8.90 -8.17
CA ASN A 335 9.54 9.00 -6.79
C ASN A 335 8.43 8.73 -5.76
N VAL A 336 7.58 7.74 -6.04
CA VAL A 336 6.60 7.28 -5.06
C VAL A 336 7.28 6.33 -4.09
N VAL A 337 7.11 6.56 -2.78
CA VAL A 337 7.69 5.72 -1.72
C VAL A 337 6.60 5.20 -0.80
N MET A 338 6.61 3.89 -0.55
CA MET A 338 5.75 3.20 0.42
C MET A 338 6.62 2.32 1.31
N ALA A 339 7.01 2.82 2.49
CA ALA A 339 7.98 2.13 3.35
C ALA A 339 7.55 2.10 4.82
N GLY A 340 7.84 0.98 5.49
CA GLY A 340 7.64 0.77 6.93
C GLY A 340 6.18 0.56 7.37
N ASN A 341 5.22 0.53 6.47
CA ASN A 341 3.79 0.47 6.82
C ASN A 341 3.32 -0.94 7.19
N TYR A 342 2.22 -1.00 7.94
CA TYR A 342 1.52 -2.24 8.30
C TYR A 342 0.18 -2.26 7.57
N PHE A 343 -0.05 -3.27 6.75
CA PHE A 343 -1.27 -3.43 5.95
C PHE A 343 -2.02 -4.70 6.32
N GLY A 344 -3.30 -4.57 6.68
CA GLY A 344 -4.15 -5.72 7.01
C GLY A 344 -3.77 -6.42 8.33
N VAL A 345 -2.96 -5.75 9.16
CA VAL A 345 -2.46 -6.27 10.43
C VAL A 345 -2.34 -5.14 11.45
N GLY A 346 -2.62 -5.44 12.72
CA GLY A 346 -2.51 -4.50 13.83
C GLY A 346 -1.08 -4.15 14.22
N ILE A 347 -0.94 -3.21 15.16
CA ILE A 347 0.34 -2.70 15.66
C ILE A 347 1.28 -3.76 16.25
N ASP A 348 0.72 -4.91 16.64
CA ASP A 348 1.47 -6.05 17.17
C ASP A 348 2.13 -6.91 16.06
N GLY A 349 1.86 -6.59 14.78
CA GLY A 349 2.31 -7.36 13.62
C GLY A 349 1.74 -8.77 13.53
N GLN A 350 0.64 -9.05 14.26
CA GLN A 350 0.04 -10.37 14.40
C GLN A 350 -1.48 -10.36 14.23
N THR A 351 -2.18 -9.39 14.83
CA THR A 351 -3.65 -9.31 14.80
C THR A 351 -4.13 -9.06 13.37
N ARG A 352 -4.79 -10.04 12.76
CA ARG A 352 -5.26 -10.00 11.37
C ARG A 352 -6.52 -9.14 11.23
N PHE A 353 -6.56 -8.32 10.18
CA PHE A 353 -7.78 -7.64 9.73
C PHE A 353 -8.39 -8.35 8.50
N THR A 354 -9.68 -8.13 8.27
CA THR A 354 -10.37 -8.73 7.11
C THR A 354 -9.98 -7.99 5.84
N ASN A 355 -9.06 -8.56 5.05
CA ASN A 355 -8.41 -7.90 3.93
C ASN A 355 -8.17 -8.86 2.77
N GLY A 356 -8.37 -8.40 1.52
CA GLY A 356 -8.20 -9.23 0.32
C GLY A 356 -8.22 -8.45 -1.00
N VAL A 357 -7.41 -7.40 -1.11
CA VAL A 357 -7.29 -6.59 -2.33
C VAL A 357 -5.81 -6.29 -2.68
N PRO A 358 -5.48 -6.04 -3.96
CA PRO A 358 -4.19 -5.48 -4.36
C PRO A 358 -3.74 -4.35 -3.44
N LEU A 359 -2.42 -4.27 -3.20
CA LEU A 359 -1.86 -3.26 -2.31
C LEU A 359 -2.10 -1.86 -2.87
N VAL A 360 -1.73 -1.65 -4.13
CA VAL A 360 -1.80 -0.35 -4.78
C VAL A 360 -2.16 -0.49 -6.25
N SER A 361 -2.85 0.52 -6.77
CA SER A 361 -3.21 0.63 -8.18
C SER A 361 -2.54 1.81 -8.90
N GLY A 362 -2.14 1.59 -10.15
CA GLY A 362 -1.88 2.63 -11.15
C GLY A 362 -0.42 3.11 -11.29
N GLN A 363 0.58 2.43 -10.75
CA GLN A 363 1.95 2.96 -10.87
C GLN A 363 2.42 3.07 -12.34
N THR A 364 2.94 4.24 -12.74
CA THR A 364 3.30 4.54 -14.14
C THR A 364 4.77 4.87 -14.37
N ALA A 365 5.52 5.22 -13.33
CA ALA A 365 6.96 5.51 -13.40
C ALA A 365 7.71 4.86 -12.22
N THR A 366 8.42 5.60 -11.38
CA THR A 366 9.26 5.01 -10.31
C THR A 366 8.53 4.86 -8.98
N THR A 367 8.53 3.65 -8.43
CA THR A 367 7.93 3.34 -7.11
C THR A 367 8.85 2.47 -6.27
N ARG A 368 9.08 2.85 -5.02
CA ARG A 368 9.71 2.02 -3.99
C ARG A 368 8.65 1.53 -3.01
N ILE A 369 8.58 0.22 -2.83
CA ILE A 369 7.76 -0.41 -1.78
C ILE A 369 8.71 -1.25 -0.92
N GLY A 370 8.96 -0.81 0.30
CA GLY A 370 9.95 -1.42 1.20
C GLY A 370 11.28 -0.68 1.20
N SER A 371 12.37 -1.37 1.57
CA SER A 371 13.68 -0.77 1.76
C SER A 371 14.42 -0.56 0.43
N ASP A 372 15.19 0.52 0.31
CA ASP A 372 16.18 0.66 -0.77
C ASP A 372 17.54 0.04 -0.39
N PHE A 373 17.73 -0.31 0.89
CA PHE A 373 18.93 -0.88 1.47
C PHE A 373 20.17 0.01 1.26
N ASP A 374 20.00 1.32 1.47
CA ASP A 374 21.07 2.30 1.39
C ASP A 374 21.99 2.32 2.63
N GLY A 375 21.69 1.46 3.62
CA GLY A 375 22.43 1.33 4.87
C GLY A 375 21.89 2.23 5.98
N LYS A 376 20.77 2.92 5.75
CA LYS A 376 20.14 3.83 6.68
C LYS A 376 18.67 3.45 6.87
N SER A 377 18.33 3.15 8.12
CA SER A 377 16.95 2.81 8.50
C SER A 377 16.36 1.56 7.80
N ASP A 378 17.15 0.78 7.05
CA ASP A 378 16.75 -0.46 6.38
C ASP A 378 15.88 -1.40 7.25
N ALA A 379 16.20 -1.49 8.54
CA ALA A 379 15.48 -2.34 9.51
C ALA A 379 14.01 -1.92 9.73
N VAL A 380 13.64 -0.70 9.35
CA VAL A 380 12.32 -0.10 9.61
C VAL A 380 11.56 0.27 8.34
N GLU A 381 12.22 0.26 7.18
CA GLU A 381 11.63 0.57 5.88
C GLU A 381 10.83 -0.58 5.24
N GLY A 382 11.10 -1.84 5.63
CA GLY A 382 10.32 -2.98 5.16
C GLY A 382 8.86 -2.88 5.62
N ASN A 383 7.90 -2.96 4.69
CA ASN A 383 6.49 -3.03 5.07
C ASN A 383 6.14 -4.42 5.61
N VAL A 384 5.10 -4.49 6.45
CA VAL A 384 4.47 -5.72 6.91
C VAL A 384 3.09 -5.83 6.25
N ILE A 385 2.94 -6.75 5.29
CA ILE A 385 1.78 -6.78 4.39
C ILE A 385 1.07 -8.13 4.49
N PHE A 386 -0.13 -8.08 5.06
CA PHE A 386 -0.96 -9.23 5.37
C PHE A 386 -2.26 -9.14 4.57
N ASN A 387 -2.58 -10.19 3.81
CA ASN A 387 -3.71 -10.17 2.89
C ASN A 387 -4.45 -11.53 2.83
N ASN A 388 -5.53 -11.58 2.06
CA ASN A 388 -6.36 -12.76 1.84
C ASN A 388 -6.81 -13.47 3.14
N TYR A 389 -7.30 -12.69 4.11
CA TYR A 389 -7.77 -13.19 5.40
C TYR A 389 -9.16 -12.65 5.75
N PRO A 390 -10.09 -13.47 6.27
CA PRO A 390 -9.94 -14.90 6.55
C PRO A 390 -10.06 -15.75 5.28
N SER A 391 -9.42 -16.91 5.25
CA SER A 391 -9.45 -17.83 4.09
C SER A 391 -10.86 -18.27 3.69
N SER A 392 -11.82 -18.24 4.61
CA SER A 392 -13.23 -18.52 4.34
C SER A 392 -13.91 -17.49 3.43
N LEU A 393 -13.36 -16.27 3.37
CA LEU A 393 -13.90 -15.18 2.55
C LEU A 393 -13.15 -15.06 1.21
N PHE A 394 -11.89 -15.46 1.17
CA PHE A 394 -10.99 -15.30 0.04
C PHE A 394 -10.61 -16.65 -0.56
N THR A 395 -11.57 -17.28 -1.26
CA THR A 395 -11.37 -18.59 -1.89
C THR A 395 -10.57 -18.47 -3.20
N PRO A 396 -9.87 -19.54 -3.64
CA PRO A 396 -9.03 -19.51 -4.85
C PRO A 396 -9.68 -18.92 -6.10
N GLU A 397 -10.99 -19.09 -6.28
CA GLU A 397 -11.76 -18.54 -7.40
C GLU A 397 -11.83 -17.00 -7.41
N VAL A 398 -11.64 -16.37 -6.25
CA VAL A 398 -11.62 -14.91 -6.04
C VAL A 398 -10.19 -14.35 -6.02
N LEU A 399 -9.17 -15.23 -5.97
CA LEU A 399 -7.78 -14.91 -5.61
C LEU A 399 -6.83 -14.62 -6.78
N VAL A 400 -7.18 -14.90 -8.04
CA VAL A 400 -6.27 -14.60 -9.16
C VAL A 400 -6.34 -13.12 -9.52
N ARG A 401 -5.56 -12.30 -8.81
CA ARG A 401 -5.44 -10.84 -9.02
C ARG A 401 -3.96 -10.43 -8.95
N ASP A 402 -3.68 -9.21 -9.40
CA ASP A 402 -2.36 -8.63 -9.25
C ASP A 402 -2.10 -8.19 -7.79
N PHE A 403 -0.84 -8.23 -7.37
CA PHE A 403 -0.41 -7.54 -6.15
C PHE A 403 -0.41 -6.02 -6.35
N LEU A 404 0.12 -5.56 -7.49
CA LEU A 404 0.03 -4.18 -7.98
C LEU A 404 -0.96 -4.11 -9.16
N ASP A 405 -2.17 -3.62 -8.91
CA ASP A 405 -3.16 -3.45 -9.97
C ASP A 405 -2.80 -2.23 -10.84
N GLY A 406 -3.27 -2.19 -12.09
CA GLY A 406 -3.06 -1.05 -12.98
C GLY A 406 -1.58 -0.68 -13.21
N LEU A 407 -0.64 -1.61 -13.01
CA LEU A 407 0.78 -1.36 -13.24
C LEU A 407 1.04 -1.03 -14.71
N GLY A 408 1.60 0.15 -14.96
CA GLY A 408 1.93 0.65 -16.28
C GLY A 408 3.17 -0.03 -16.87
N GLN A 409 3.17 -0.20 -18.19
CA GLN A 409 4.24 -0.86 -18.94
C GLN A 409 5.61 -0.21 -18.71
N ASP A 410 5.65 1.11 -18.46
CA ASP A 410 6.87 1.90 -18.28
C ASP A 410 7.33 2.01 -16.82
N ALA A 411 6.51 1.59 -15.85
CA ALA A 411 6.84 1.71 -14.44
C ALA A 411 8.06 0.86 -14.01
N ILE A 412 8.87 1.35 -13.08
CA ILE A 412 9.97 0.63 -12.43
C ILE A 412 9.62 0.53 -10.94
N VAL A 413 9.36 -0.69 -10.47
CA VAL A 413 8.92 -0.92 -9.09
C VAL A 413 9.91 -1.80 -8.33
N SER A 414 10.38 -1.29 -7.19
CA SER A 414 11.16 -2.02 -6.20
C SER A 414 10.24 -2.56 -5.11
N LEU A 415 10.37 -3.84 -4.75
CA LEU A 415 9.59 -4.52 -3.71
C LEU A 415 10.47 -5.12 -2.60
N ARG A 416 11.66 -4.57 -2.39
CA ARG A 416 12.71 -5.17 -1.56
C ARG A 416 12.44 -5.03 -0.06
N GLY A 417 12.85 -6.03 0.74
CA GLY A 417 12.84 -5.99 2.21
C GLY A 417 11.48 -6.12 2.90
N ASN A 418 10.38 -6.27 2.14
CA ASN A 418 9.05 -6.43 2.74
C ASN A 418 8.85 -7.80 3.40
N LYS A 419 8.01 -7.85 4.43
CA LYS A 419 7.38 -9.07 4.96
C LYS A 419 6.01 -9.23 4.32
N LEU A 420 5.85 -10.25 3.50
CA LEU A 420 4.60 -10.56 2.80
C LEU A 420 4.01 -11.86 3.36
N VAL A 421 2.74 -11.81 3.79
CA VAL A 421 2.00 -12.98 4.30
C VAL A 421 0.64 -13.09 3.61
N ASN A 422 0.49 -14.18 2.87
CA ASN A 422 -0.68 -14.58 2.10
C ASN A 422 -1.19 -13.49 1.12
N ASN A 423 -0.29 -12.77 0.44
CA ASN A 423 -0.67 -11.84 -0.63
C ASN A 423 -0.87 -12.54 -1.99
N PHE A 424 -1.44 -11.78 -2.93
CA PHE A 424 -1.34 -12.05 -4.36
C PHE A 424 0.13 -12.09 -4.81
N VAL A 425 0.41 -12.81 -5.91
CA VAL A 425 1.78 -12.97 -6.41
C VAL A 425 2.40 -11.61 -6.77
N PRO A 426 3.50 -11.19 -6.11
CA PRO A 426 4.18 -9.93 -6.39
C PRO A 426 5.23 -10.07 -7.51
N PRO A 427 5.53 -9.00 -8.26
CA PRO A 427 4.85 -7.69 -8.24
C PRO A 427 3.47 -7.70 -8.91
N VAL A 428 3.22 -8.64 -9.82
CA VAL A 428 1.96 -8.81 -10.54
C VAL A 428 1.70 -10.29 -10.78
N SER A 429 0.45 -10.65 -11.08
CA SER A 429 0.13 -12.03 -11.40
C SER A 429 0.86 -12.48 -12.66
N PRO A 430 1.56 -13.63 -12.66
CA PRO A 430 2.16 -14.21 -13.86
C PRO A 430 1.10 -14.66 -14.89
N LEU A 431 -0.18 -14.70 -14.50
CA LEU A 431 -1.30 -15.06 -15.37
C LEU A 431 -1.94 -13.84 -16.06
N ARG A 432 -1.53 -12.62 -15.68
CA ARG A 432 -2.09 -11.39 -16.26
C ARG A 432 -1.91 -11.38 -17.77
N SER A 433 -3.00 -11.13 -18.48
CA SER A 433 -3.03 -11.13 -19.95
C SER A 433 -2.45 -12.42 -20.54
N SER A 434 -2.75 -13.57 -19.93
CA SER A 434 -2.23 -14.89 -20.32
C SER A 434 -0.69 -14.96 -20.29
N GLY A 435 -0.05 -14.20 -19.40
CA GLY A 435 1.40 -14.10 -19.26
C GLY A 435 2.08 -13.09 -20.18
N ALA A 436 1.37 -12.51 -21.16
CA ALA A 436 1.99 -11.55 -22.09
C ALA A 436 2.45 -10.26 -21.40
N PHE A 437 1.74 -9.83 -20.35
CA PHE A 437 2.08 -8.60 -19.64
C PHE A 437 3.48 -8.68 -19.03
N ILE A 438 3.79 -9.79 -18.35
CA ILE A 438 5.02 -9.90 -17.59
C ILE A 438 6.24 -9.93 -18.52
N THR A 439 6.20 -10.67 -19.62
CA THR A 439 7.29 -10.67 -20.63
C THR A 439 7.54 -9.28 -21.18
N ASN A 440 6.48 -8.55 -21.55
CA ASN A 440 6.64 -7.20 -22.07
C ASN A 440 7.17 -6.26 -20.98
N TYR A 441 6.77 -6.44 -19.73
CA TYR A 441 7.13 -5.54 -18.62
C TYR A 441 8.63 -5.60 -18.33
N TYR A 442 9.22 -6.80 -18.33
CA TYR A 442 10.66 -6.95 -18.09
C TYR A 442 11.55 -6.74 -19.32
N ALA A 443 10.98 -6.60 -20.53
CA ALA A 443 11.75 -6.30 -21.75
C ALA A 443 12.55 -4.99 -21.68
N LYS A 444 12.19 -4.08 -20.75
CA LYS A 444 12.95 -2.85 -20.51
C LYS A 444 14.29 -3.08 -19.80
N ALA A 445 14.43 -4.20 -19.09
CA ALA A 445 15.56 -4.49 -18.23
C ALA A 445 16.34 -5.73 -18.67
N LEU A 446 15.71 -6.67 -19.37
CA LEU A 446 16.29 -7.96 -19.72
C LEU A 446 16.68 -8.03 -21.20
N LEU A 447 17.80 -8.71 -21.49
CA LEU A 447 18.23 -8.97 -22.86
C LEU A 447 17.32 -9.97 -23.60
N ASP A 448 16.81 -10.98 -22.90
CA ASP A 448 15.87 -11.97 -23.44
C ASP A 448 14.83 -12.38 -22.37
N PRO A 449 13.75 -11.60 -22.17
CA PRO A 449 12.69 -11.93 -21.21
C PRO A 449 11.92 -13.21 -21.57
N GLY A 450 12.12 -13.76 -22.78
CA GLY A 450 11.51 -15.03 -23.21
C GLY A 450 12.14 -16.27 -22.56
N GLN A 451 13.37 -16.17 -22.04
CA GLN A 451 14.04 -17.27 -21.33
C GLN A 451 13.60 -17.43 -19.87
N GLY A 452 12.87 -16.45 -19.34
CA GLY A 452 12.43 -16.45 -17.95
C GLY A 452 12.60 -15.09 -17.30
N ILE A 453 11.78 -14.84 -16.28
CA ILE A 453 11.70 -13.57 -15.54
C ILE A 453 12.06 -13.76 -14.07
N ALA A 454 11.81 -14.94 -13.50
CA ALA A 454 12.15 -15.24 -12.13
C ALA A 454 13.59 -15.81 -12.05
N PRO A 455 14.34 -15.52 -10.97
CA PRO A 455 15.55 -16.26 -10.65
C PRO A 455 15.25 -17.74 -10.39
N VAL A 456 16.24 -18.60 -10.59
CA VAL A 456 16.14 -20.05 -10.38
C VAL A 456 17.23 -20.50 -9.43
N LEU A 457 16.84 -21.11 -8.31
CA LEU A 457 17.78 -21.70 -7.36
C LEU A 457 18.12 -23.13 -7.75
N SER A 458 19.41 -23.48 -7.63
CA SER A 458 19.88 -24.84 -7.80
C SER A 458 19.59 -25.68 -6.56
N THR A 459 19.17 -26.92 -6.77
CA THR A 459 19.06 -27.93 -5.71
C THR A 459 20.40 -28.31 -5.08
N ASN A 460 21.52 -27.88 -5.66
CA ASN A 460 22.86 -28.00 -5.06
C ASN A 460 23.13 -26.92 -3.99
N SER A 461 22.20 -25.99 -3.77
CA SER A 461 22.32 -25.02 -2.68
C SER A 461 22.32 -25.71 -1.31
N ALA A 462 23.11 -25.19 -0.39
CA ALA A 462 23.33 -25.70 0.96
C ALA A 462 23.20 -24.57 2.00
N ALA A 463 23.17 -24.93 3.28
CA ALA A 463 23.05 -23.97 4.39
C ALA A 463 24.12 -22.86 4.40
N ASN A 464 25.27 -23.10 3.76
CA ASN A 464 26.39 -22.19 3.64
C ASN A 464 26.62 -21.67 2.21
N ARG A 465 25.88 -22.16 1.21
CA ARG A 465 26.16 -21.86 -0.20
C ARG A 465 24.88 -21.73 -1.00
N LEU A 466 24.64 -20.58 -1.60
CA LEU A 466 23.50 -20.33 -2.46
C LEU A 466 23.96 -20.35 -3.93
N ILE A 467 23.33 -21.17 -4.75
CA ILE A 467 23.69 -21.33 -6.17
C ILE A 467 22.43 -21.12 -6.99
N GLY A 468 22.53 -20.36 -8.07
CA GLY A 468 21.38 -20.17 -8.95
C GLY A 468 21.71 -19.37 -10.19
N THR A 469 20.64 -18.99 -10.88
CA THR A 469 20.68 -18.12 -12.04
C THR A 469 19.68 -16.97 -11.88
N VAL A 470 19.99 -15.86 -12.52
CA VAL A 470 19.12 -14.70 -12.68
C VAL A 470 18.92 -14.43 -14.17
N PRO A 471 17.78 -13.88 -14.59
CA PRO A 471 17.65 -13.37 -15.95
C PRO A 471 18.73 -12.31 -16.24
N VAL A 472 19.31 -12.37 -17.44
CA VAL A 472 20.42 -11.47 -17.81
C VAL A 472 19.88 -10.07 -18.14
N ALA A 473 20.35 -9.08 -17.38
CA ALA A 473 19.98 -7.68 -17.58
C ALA A 473 20.74 -7.00 -18.72
N ASP A 474 20.14 -5.95 -19.30
CA ASP A 474 20.87 -4.96 -20.11
C ASP A 474 21.66 -4.05 -19.16
N THR A 475 22.94 -4.33 -19.01
CA THR A 475 23.84 -3.63 -18.08
C THR A 475 24.13 -2.17 -18.48
N ASN A 476 23.72 -1.73 -19.67
CA ASN A 476 23.78 -0.31 -20.03
C ASN A 476 22.67 0.50 -19.35
N LEU A 477 21.54 -0.15 -19.02
CA LEU A 477 20.38 0.47 -18.38
C LEU A 477 20.26 0.09 -16.90
N PHE A 478 20.70 -1.12 -16.55
CA PHE A 478 20.64 -1.69 -15.22
C PHE A 478 22.01 -2.29 -14.85
N PRO A 479 22.98 -1.47 -14.42
CA PRO A 479 24.35 -1.91 -14.19
C PRO A 479 24.53 -2.85 -13.00
N ALA A 480 23.52 -3.02 -12.13
CA ALA A 480 23.60 -3.90 -10.96
C ALA A 480 22.40 -4.86 -10.87
N THR A 481 22.70 -6.14 -10.66
CA THR A 481 21.72 -7.18 -10.34
C THR A 481 21.91 -7.64 -8.89
N ILE A 482 20.90 -7.40 -8.05
CA ILE A 482 20.94 -7.71 -6.62
C ILE A 482 19.99 -8.90 -6.33
N VAL A 483 20.52 -9.95 -5.72
CA VAL A 483 19.77 -11.13 -5.29
C VAL A 483 19.40 -10.99 -3.82
N ASP A 484 18.11 -10.80 -3.55
CA ASP A 484 17.59 -10.74 -2.19
C ASP A 484 17.11 -12.15 -1.77
N VAL A 485 17.49 -12.60 -0.58
CA VAL A 485 17.15 -13.92 -0.04
C VAL A 485 16.09 -13.82 1.04
N TYR A 486 15.07 -14.68 0.97
CA TYR A 486 13.96 -14.70 1.91
C TYR A 486 13.64 -16.11 2.43
N LEU A 487 13.11 -16.17 3.65
CA LEU A 487 12.26 -17.28 4.07
C LEU A 487 10.91 -17.17 3.35
N PRO A 488 10.41 -18.24 2.71
CA PRO A 488 9.16 -18.20 1.98
C PRO A 488 7.96 -18.18 2.93
N ASP A 489 6.95 -17.43 2.54
CA ASP A 489 5.65 -17.40 3.21
C ASP A 489 4.90 -18.73 3.07
N GLN A 490 4.63 -19.37 4.20
CA GLN A 490 3.96 -20.67 4.22
C GLN A 490 2.47 -20.57 3.87
N GLU A 491 1.80 -19.44 4.17
CA GLU A 491 0.40 -19.26 3.83
C GLU A 491 0.22 -19.10 2.32
N GLY A 492 1.06 -18.28 1.68
CA GLY A 492 1.10 -18.14 0.22
C GLY A 492 1.39 -19.45 -0.50
N LEU A 493 2.33 -20.27 0.00
CA LEU A 493 2.60 -21.60 -0.56
C LEU A 493 1.41 -22.57 -0.44
N ALA A 494 0.54 -22.36 0.55
CA ALA A 494 -0.69 -23.14 0.70
C ALA A 494 -1.81 -22.63 -0.22
N SER A 495 -1.80 -21.34 -0.57
CA SER A 495 -2.73 -20.70 -1.51
C SER A 495 -2.38 -21.07 -2.97
N ARG A 496 -3.00 -22.15 -3.46
CA ARG A 496 -2.74 -22.73 -4.80
C ARG A 496 -3.96 -22.62 -5.70
N VAL A 497 -3.68 -22.38 -6.98
CA VAL A 497 -4.63 -22.53 -8.10
C VAL A 497 -4.01 -23.49 -9.12
N PRO A 498 -4.80 -24.13 -10.01
CA PRO A 498 -4.28 -25.07 -11.00
C PRO A 498 -3.12 -24.51 -11.84
N GLU A 499 -3.18 -23.22 -12.17
CA GLU A 499 -2.20 -22.51 -12.97
C GLU A 499 -0.93 -22.14 -12.18
N LEU A 500 -0.98 -22.15 -10.84
CA LEU A 500 0.12 -21.85 -9.92
C LEU A 500 0.26 -22.97 -8.88
N PRO A 501 0.75 -24.16 -9.29
CA PRO A 501 0.80 -25.34 -8.43
C PRO A 501 1.81 -25.20 -7.27
N GLY A 502 2.78 -24.30 -7.38
CA GLY A 502 3.72 -23.90 -6.31
C GLY A 502 3.11 -22.97 -5.25
N GLY A 503 1.92 -22.44 -5.51
CA GLY A 503 1.25 -21.45 -4.66
C GLY A 503 1.67 -20.01 -4.97
N PHE A 504 1.25 -19.08 -4.12
CA PHE A 504 1.61 -17.67 -4.23
C PHE A 504 2.93 -17.41 -3.51
N ILE A 505 4.03 -17.69 -4.22
CA ILE A 505 5.39 -17.60 -3.64
C ILE A 505 5.76 -16.14 -3.38
N GLN A 506 6.19 -15.88 -2.15
CA GLN A 506 6.58 -14.56 -1.64
C GLN A 506 7.47 -14.69 -0.39
N GLY A 507 8.13 -13.61 0.00
CA GLY A 507 9.03 -13.57 1.15
C GLY A 507 8.33 -13.16 2.45
N ALA A 508 8.34 -14.03 3.47
CA ALA A 508 7.84 -13.72 4.82
C ALA A 508 8.92 -13.13 5.75
N ALA A 509 10.20 -13.33 5.44
CA ALA A 509 11.29 -12.70 6.16
C ALA A 509 12.50 -12.52 5.24
N TYR A 510 12.98 -11.29 5.14
CA TYR A 510 14.24 -10.97 4.47
C TYR A 510 15.43 -11.50 5.29
N LEU A 511 16.43 -12.06 4.60
CA LEU A 511 17.62 -12.65 5.21
C LEU A 511 18.91 -11.91 4.84
N GLY A 512 19.00 -11.40 3.61
CA GLY A 512 20.21 -10.72 3.12
C GLY A 512 20.17 -10.49 1.61
N SER A 513 21.12 -9.68 1.13
CA SER A 513 21.28 -9.35 -0.29
C SER A 513 22.69 -9.64 -0.76
N PHE A 514 22.82 -10.06 -2.02
CA PHE A 514 24.09 -10.34 -2.68
C PHE A 514 24.07 -9.73 -4.08
N VAL A 515 25.23 -9.41 -4.65
CA VAL A 515 25.32 -8.77 -5.96
C VAL A 515 25.98 -9.73 -6.95
N GLU A 516 25.28 -10.05 -8.04
CA GLU A 516 25.80 -10.90 -9.12
C GLU A 516 26.98 -10.20 -9.82
N GLY A 517 28.00 -10.99 -10.16
CA GLY A 517 29.24 -10.47 -10.76
C GLY A 517 30.13 -9.65 -9.81
N SER A 518 29.75 -9.49 -8.54
CA SER A 518 30.58 -8.81 -7.53
C SER A 518 31.76 -9.68 -7.09
N GLY A 519 32.71 -9.10 -6.35
CA GLY A 519 33.82 -9.87 -5.76
C GLY A 519 33.40 -10.92 -4.72
N ALA A 520 32.13 -10.88 -4.26
CA ALA A 520 31.55 -11.90 -3.38
C ALA A 520 30.87 -13.04 -4.16
N ASP A 521 30.68 -12.89 -5.47
CA ASP A 521 30.14 -13.91 -6.35
C ASP A 521 31.23 -14.88 -6.78
N LEU A 522 31.11 -16.13 -6.33
CA LEU A 522 32.05 -17.21 -6.64
C LEU A 522 31.83 -17.79 -8.05
N ASN A 523 30.74 -17.45 -8.72
CA ASN A 523 30.49 -17.77 -10.12
C ASN A 523 30.03 -16.51 -10.90
N PRO A 524 30.95 -15.57 -11.23
CA PRO A 524 30.61 -14.27 -11.78
C PRO A 524 30.28 -14.31 -13.28
N LYS A 525 29.84 -15.46 -13.80
CA LYS A 525 29.40 -15.56 -15.19
C LYS A 525 28.06 -14.84 -15.31
N PRO A 526 27.87 -13.94 -16.30
CA PRO A 526 26.62 -13.21 -16.45
C PRO A 526 25.38 -14.09 -16.39
N GLY A 527 24.49 -13.79 -15.45
CA GLY A 527 23.23 -14.53 -15.22
C GLY A 527 23.36 -15.79 -14.36
N GLU A 528 24.55 -16.11 -13.87
CA GLU A 528 24.79 -17.16 -12.88
C GLU A 528 25.33 -16.52 -11.60
N PHE A 529 25.12 -17.18 -10.46
CA PHE A 529 25.73 -16.72 -9.22
C PHE A 529 26.03 -17.88 -8.28
N GLU A 530 27.00 -17.64 -7.42
CA GLU A 530 27.28 -18.48 -6.27
C GLU A 530 27.73 -17.64 -5.08
N PHE A 531 27.01 -17.71 -3.97
CA PHE A 531 27.30 -16.91 -2.77
C PHE A 531 27.59 -17.79 -1.55
N ASP A 532 28.56 -17.37 -0.74
CA ASP A 532 28.71 -17.86 0.64
C ASP A 532 27.63 -17.20 1.51
N ILE A 533 26.69 -18.02 1.97
CA ILE A 533 25.58 -17.58 2.84
C ILE A 533 25.73 -18.06 4.28
N THR A 534 26.91 -18.51 4.70
CA THR A 534 27.17 -19.00 6.06
C THR A 534 26.73 -18.01 7.14
N LYS A 535 26.86 -16.70 6.88
CA LYS A 535 26.46 -15.64 7.80
C LYS A 535 24.95 -15.53 8.01
N LEU A 536 24.13 -16.10 7.13
CA LEU A 536 22.67 -16.16 7.31
C LEU A 536 22.26 -17.20 8.37
N ASN A 537 23.18 -18.08 8.80
CA ASN A 537 22.98 -19.07 9.86
C ASN A 537 21.71 -19.94 9.65
N LEU A 538 21.52 -20.41 8.42
CA LEU A 538 20.35 -21.19 8.03
C LEU A 538 20.54 -22.67 8.34
N ALA A 539 19.47 -23.35 8.76
CA ALA A 539 19.49 -24.78 9.02
C ALA A 539 19.44 -25.59 7.71
N VAL A 540 20.05 -26.79 7.71
CA VAL A 540 19.85 -27.76 6.63
C VAL A 540 18.37 -28.14 6.54
N GLY A 541 17.85 -28.16 5.33
CA GLY A 541 16.48 -28.50 5.02
C GLY A 541 15.48 -27.39 5.24
N ILE A 542 15.93 -26.15 5.44
CA ILE A 542 15.07 -24.97 5.40
C ILE A 542 14.79 -24.57 3.95
N GLY A 543 13.57 -24.11 3.67
CA GLY A 543 13.20 -23.55 2.37
C GLY A 543 13.65 -22.10 2.24
N VAL A 544 14.20 -21.74 1.08
CA VAL A 544 14.51 -20.36 0.70
C VAL A 544 13.93 -20.03 -0.67
N THR A 545 13.62 -18.77 -0.89
CA THR A 545 13.25 -18.19 -2.19
C THR A 545 14.01 -16.88 -2.37
N VAL A 546 14.22 -16.45 -3.62
CA VAL A 546 14.95 -15.22 -3.94
C VAL A 546 14.20 -14.36 -4.94
N THR A 547 14.49 -13.06 -4.95
CA THR A 547 14.20 -12.17 -6.09
C THR A 547 15.50 -11.70 -6.71
N ALA A 548 15.48 -11.38 -8.00
CA ALA A 548 16.49 -10.57 -8.64
C ALA A 548 15.98 -9.12 -8.73
N ASN A 549 16.87 -8.16 -8.53
CA ASN A 549 16.54 -6.75 -8.47
C ASN A 549 17.50 -5.98 -9.37
N PHE A 550 17.00 -5.49 -10.50
CA PHE A 550 17.79 -4.78 -11.49
C PHE A 550 17.79 -3.29 -11.14
N SER A 551 18.92 -2.77 -10.69
CA SER A 551 19.06 -1.37 -10.30
C SER A 551 19.69 -0.56 -11.41
N GLN A 552 19.19 0.66 -11.62
CA GLN A 552 19.78 1.63 -12.55
C GLN A 552 21.08 2.26 -12.01
N GLU A 553 21.40 2.02 -10.73
CA GLU A 553 22.58 2.53 -10.06
C GLU A 553 23.34 1.41 -9.33
N SER A 554 24.41 1.74 -8.62
CA SER A 554 25.14 0.76 -7.82
C SER A 554 24.29 0.29 -6.63
N ALA A 555 24.48 -0.96 -6.21
CA ALA A 555 23.79 -1.50 -5.03
C ALA A 555 24.04 -0.64 -3.78
N GLY A 556 22.97 -0.34 -3.03
CA GLY A 556 23.01 0.52 -1.85
C GLY A 556 22.94 2.02 -2.14
N THR A 557 22.62 2.42 -3.39
CA THR A 557 22.39 3.84 -3.69
C THR A 557 20.99 4.26 -3.23
N PRO A 558 20.85 5.34 -2.41
CA PRO A 558 19.57 5.79 -1.89
C PRO A 558 18.53 6.05 -2.99
N ASN A 559 17.34 5.49 -2.83
CA ASN A 559 16.19 5.61 -3.73
C ASN A 559 16.47 5.30 -5.22
N ALA A 560 17.50 4.52 -5.52
CA ALA A 560 17.82 4.13 -6.89
C ALA A 560 16.65 3.38 -7.54
N PRO A 561 16.18 3.79 -8.74
CA PRO A 561 15.16 3.05 -9.46
C PRO A 561 15.59 1.60 -9.67
N THR A 562 14.80 0.68 -9.12
CA THR A 562 15.12 -0.73 -9.08
C THR A 562 13.89 -1.55 -9.46
N LEU A 563 14.07 -2.52 -10.34
CA LEU A 563 13.02 -3.39 -10.85
C LEU A 563 13.13 -4.79 -10.19
N THR A 564 12.18 -5.13 -9.32
CA THR A 564 12.12 -6.43 -8.65
C THR A 564 11.39 -7.48 -9.49
N THR A 565 11.97 -8.67 -9.65
CA THR A 565 11.35 -9.82 -10.34
C THR A 565 10.23 -10.49 -9.52
N LEU A 566 9.57 -11.49 -10.12
CA LEU A 566 8.91 -12.55 -9.35
C LEU A 566 9.90 -13.24 -8.39
N PHE A 567 9.37 -13.89 -7.36
CA PHE A 567 10.13 -14.80 -6.50
C PHE A 567 10.48 -16.10 -7.23
N SER A 568 11.63 -16.70 -6.92
CA SER A 568 12.00 -18.04 -7.38
C SER A 568 11.11 -19.11 -6.75
N GLU A 569 11.03 -20.27 -7.40
CA GLU A 569 10.60 -21.49 -6.71
C GLU A 569 11.42 -21.73 -5.44
N VAL A 570 10.78 -22.37 -4.44
CA VAL A 570 11.40 -22.63 -3.15
C VAL A 570 12.37 -23.80 -3.25
N VAL A 571 13.61 -23.59 -2.82
CA VAL A 571 14.62 -24.65 -2.69
C VAL A 571 14.91 -24.95 -1.23
N GLN A 572 15.00 -26.24 -0.91
CA GLN A 572 15.35 -26.73 0.41
C GLN A 572 16.88 -26.90 0.50
N LEU A 573 17.53 -26.14 1.38
CA LEU A 573 18.99 -26.10 1.47
C LEU A 573 19.59 -27.43 1.94
N GLY A 574 20.59 -27.96 1.24
CA GLY A 574 21.38 -29.10 1.69
C GLY A 574 20.62 -30.43 1.77
N LYS A 575 19.39 -30.49 1.22
CA LYS A 575 18.71 -31.76 0.98
C LYS A 575 19.17 -32.29 -0.37
N PRO A 576 19.75 -33.51 -0.44
CA PRO A 576 19.96 -34.18 -1.72
C PRO A 576 18.64 -34.21 -2.46
N VAL A 577 18.66 -33.98 -3.78
CA VAL A 577 17.50 -34.16 -4.65
C VAL A 577 16.92 -35.54 -4.34
N GLN A 578 15.79 -35.58 -3.63
CA GLN A 578 14.88 -36.71 -3.73
C GLN A 578 14.43 -36.65 -5.18
N VAL A 579 15.10 -37.43 -6.03
CA VAL A 579 14.69 -37.60 -7.43
C VAL A 579 13.22 -37.91 -7.35
N ALA A 580 12.38 -36.99 -7.84
CA ALA A 580 10.95 -37.24 -7.90
C ALA A 580 10.80 -38.62 -8.54
N PRO A 581 10.04 -39.56 -7.93
CA PRO A 581 9.80 -40.83 -8.60
C PRO A 581 9.35 -40.49 -10.03
N PRO A 582 9.94 -41.14 -11.05
CA PRO A 582 9.61 -40.84 -12.44
C PRO A 582 8.09 -40.80 -12.57
N THR A 583 7.56 -39.77 -13.24
CA THR A 583 6.13 -39.57 -13.41
C THR A 583 5.50 -40.92 -13.72
N ALA A 584 4.64 -41.41 -12.82
CA ALA A 584 4.06 -42.75 -12.97
C ALA A 584 3.42 -42.82 -14.37
N PRO A 585 3.71 -43.86 -15.17
CA PRO A 585 3.22 -43.92 -16.53
C PRO A 585 1.69 -43.85 -16.51
N ARG A 586 1.12 -42.92 -17.27
CA ARG A 586 -0.33 -42.79 -17.38
C ARG A 586 -0.85 -43.82 -18.37
N LEU A 587 -1.71 -44.73 -17.89
CA LEU A 587 -2.51 -45.60 -18.75
C LEU A 587 -3.66 -44.79 -19.34
N VAL A 588 -3.76 -44.77 -20.66
CA VAL A 588 -4.89 -44.20 -21.41
C VAL A 588 -5.72 -45.35 -21.96
N LEU A 589 -7.01 -45.35 -21.63
CA LEU A 589 -7.95 -46.34 -22.12
C LEU A 589 -8.90 -45.68 -23.12
N ALA A 590 -8.97 -46.23 -24.34
CA ALA A 590 -9.87 -45.79 -25.38
C ALA A 590 -10.68 -46.98 -25.90
N ARG A 591 -11.99 -46.78 -26.05
CA ARG A 591 -12.86 -47.78 -26.69
C ARG A 591 -12.93 -47.51 -28.18
N ASP A 592 -12.67 -48.54 -28.99
CA ASP A 592 -12.77 -48.50 -30.45
C ASP A 592 -13.64 -49.67 -30.92
N GLY A 593 -14.94 -49.39 -31.10
CA GLY A 593 -15.97 -50.38 -31.39
C GLY A 593 -16.06 -51.47 -30.32
N ASN A 594 -15.84 -52.72 -30.73
CA ASN A 594 -15.80 -53.90 -29.85
C ASN A 594 -14.42 -54.15 -29.22
N ASN A 595 -13.48 -53.20 -29.31
CA ASN A 595 -12.15 -53.35 -28.73
C ASN A 595 -11.87 -52.29 -27.66
N LEU A 596 -11.06 -52.67 -26.68
CA LEU A 596 -10.37 -51.79 -25.75
C LEU A 596 -8.94 -51.58 -26.24
N THR A 597 -8.55 -50.31 -26.38
CA THR A 597 -7.16 -49.91 -26.63
C THR A 597 -6.60 -49.33 -25.34
N ILE A 598 -5.45 -49.84 -24.91
CA ILE A 598 -4.72 -49.41 -23.73
C ILE A 598 -3.35 -48.90 -24.20
N SER A 599 -3.03 -47.64 -23.95
CA SER A 599 -1.75 -47.04 -24.31
C SER A 599 -1.09 -46.33 -23.13
N TRP A 600 0.21 -46.09 -23.22
CA TRP A 600 0.97 -45.38 -22.19
C TRP A 600 2.15 -44.61 -22.76
N GLU A 601 2.64 -43.66 -21.98
CA GLU A 601 3.84 -42.88 -22.29
C GLU A 601 5.06 -43.46 -21.54
N GLY A 602 6.26 -43.28 -22.10
CA GLY A 602 7.52 -43.74 -21.50
C GLY A 602 8.02 -45.12 -21.97
N THR A 603 9.28 -45.44 -21.68
CA THR A 603 9.95 -46.70 -22.09
C THR A 603 10.22 -47.60 -20.88
N GLY A 604 10.47 -48.89 -21.09
CA GLY A 604 10.84 -49.82 -20.01
C GLY A 604 9.68 -50.41 -19.20
N PHE A 605 8.44 -50.22 -19.64
CA PHE A 605 7.25 -50.78 -18.99
C PHE A 605 6.75 -52.04 -19.70
N THR A 606 6.15 -52.94 -18.93
CA THR A 606 5.45 -54.13 -19.41
C THR A 606 3.99 -54.06 -18.99
N LEU A 607 3.07 -54.14 -19.97
CA LEU A 607 1.66 -54.29 -19.68
C LEU A 607 1.37 -55.73 -19.22
N GLN A 608 0.63 -55.86 -18.14
CA GLN A 608 0.15 -57.14 -17.62
C GLN A 608 -1.36 -57.10 -17.41
N SER A 609 -2.00 -58.26 -17.47
CA SER A 609 -3.41 -58.41 -17.14
C SER A 609 -3.70 -59.56 -16.18
N ALA A 610 -4.84 -59.49 -15.51
CA ALA A 610 -5.31 -60.53 -14.60
C ALA A 610 -6.85 -60.58 -14.55
N GLY A 611 -7.42 -61.72 -14.18
CA GLY A 611 -8.86 -61.88 -13.94
C GLY A 611 -9.33 -61.26 -12.61
N VAL A 612 -8.42 -61.05 -11.65
CA VAL A 612 -8.66 -60.39 -10.36
C VAL A 612 -7.50 -59.47 -10.01
N VAL A 613 -7.75 -58.44 -9.19
CA VAL A 613 -6.75 -57.40 -8.85
C VAL A 613 -5.49 -57.93 -8.15
N THR A 614 -5.57 -59.11 -7.52
CA THR A 614 -4.44 -59.75 -6.83
C THR A 614 -3.55 -60.62 -7.73
N GLY A 615 -3.90 -60.79 -9.00
CA GLY A 615 -3.21 -61.71 -9.92
C GLY A 615 -3.79 -63.13 -9.92
N PRO A 616 -3.15 -64.12 -10.57
CA PRO A 616 -1.83 -64.03 -11.22
C PRO A 616 -1.83 -63.07 -12.41
N TRP A 617 -0.72 -62.35 -12.57
CA TRP A 617 -0.54 -61.35 -13.62
C TRP A 617 0.22 -61.94 -14.80
N THR A 618 -0.37 -61.85 -15.99
CA THR A 618 0.21 -62.36 -17.23
C THR A 618 0.64 -61.20 -18.11
N LYS A 619 1.85 -61.28 -18.67
CA LYS A 619 2.36 -60.31 -19.64
C LYS A 619 1.51 -60.31 -20.91
N GLU A 620 1.09 -59.13 -21.35
CA GLU A 620 0.40 -58.95 -22.62
C GLU A 620 1.40 -58.66 -23.74
N THR A 621 1.09 -59.13 -24.95
CA THR A 621 1.89 -58.84 -26.16
C THR A 621 1.45 -57.49 -26.71
N THR A 622 2.36 -56.52 -26.74
CA THR A 622 2.05 -55.12 -27.11
C THR A 622 2.78 -54.73 -28.39
N THR A 623 2.22 -53.77 -29.13
CA THR A 623 2.85 -53.16 -30.29
C THR A 623 3.21 -51.73 -29.93
N ALA A 624 4.51 -51.44 -29.80
CA ALA A 624 4.99 -50.23 -29.13
C ALA A 624 4.34 -50.09 -27.73
N ASN A 625 3.97 -48.86 -27.34
CA ASN A 625 3.28 -48.59 -26.07
C ASN A 625 1.75 -48.67 -26.19
N SER A 626 1.24 -49.67 -26.92
CA SER A 626 -0.18 -49.86 -27.12
C SER A 626 -0.56 -51.34 -27.15
N PHE A 627 -1.73 -51.64 -26.58
CA PHE A 627 -2.34 -52.96 -26.55
C PHE A 627 -3.81 -52.86 -26.94
N LYS A 628 -4.26 -53.71 -27.86
CA LYS A 628 -5.65 -53.76 -28.32
C LYS A 628 -6.22 -55.15 -28.09
N THR A 629 -7.37 -55.22 -27.43
CA THR A 629 -8.06 -56.47 -27.14
C THR A 629 -9.57 -56.34 -27.37
N PRO A 630 -10.26 -57.40 -27.82
CA PRO A 630 -11.71 -57.42 -27.82
C PRO A 630 -12.28 -57.21 -26.41
N LEU A 631 -13.41 -56.53 -26.33
CA LEU A 631 -14.23 -56.46 -25.13
C LEU A 631 -14.94 -57.80 -24.97
N ALA A 632 -14.72 -58.45 -23.82
CA ALA A 632 -15.35 -59.72 -23.46
C ALA A 632 -16.22 -59.54 -22.20
N PRO A 633 -17.25 -60.39 -21.98
CA PRO A 633 -18.01 -60.40 -20.73
C PRO A 633 -17.11 -60.70 -19.52
N GLY A 634 -17.30 -59.98 -18.42
CA GLY A 634 -16.55 -60.15 -17.17
C GLY A 634 -15.65 -58.96 -16.83
N THR A 635 -14.84 -59.11 -15.77
CA THR A 635 -13.87 -58.09 -15.33
C THR A 635 -12.46 -58.55 -15.67
N LYS A 636 -11.65 -57.66 -16.24
CA LYS A 636 -10.22 -57.88 -16.49
C LYS A 636 -9.46 -56.66 -16.01
N PHE A 637 -8.38 -56.89 -15.26
CA PHE A 637 -7.55 -55.84 -14.67
C PHE A 637 -6.27 -55.70 -15.49
N TYR A 638 -5.77 -54.47 -15.60
CA TYR A 638 -4.53 -54.15 -16.30
C TYR A 638 -3.62 -53.33 -15.40
N ARG A 639 -2.31 -53.57 -15.50
CA ARG A 639 -1.29 -52.75 -14.85
C ARG A 639 -0.07 -52.59 -15.74
N LEU A 640 0.65 -51.50 -15.55
CA LEU A 640 2.02 -51.36 -16.03
C LEU A 640 2.96 -51.73 -14.90
N THR A 641 3.99 -52.50 -15.22
CA THR A 641 5.10 -52.77 -14.31
C THR A 641 6.39 -52.33 -14.97
N ASN A 642 7.33 -51.80 -14.19
CA ASN A 642 8.70 -51.62 -14.66
C ASN A 642 9.30 -53.02 -14.90
N GLN A 643 10.18 -53.15 -15.90
CA GLN A 643 11.04 -54.33 -16.00
C GLN A 643 12.10 -54.33 -14.90
#